data_AF-A0A9P6W6S8-F1
#
_entry.id   AF-A0A9P6W6S8-F1
#
_cell.length_a   1.000
_cell.length_b   1.000
_cell.length_c   1.000
_cell.angle_alpha   90.00
_cell.angle_beta   90.00
_cell.angle_gamma   90.00
#
_symmetry.space_group_name_H-M   'P 1'
#
loop_
_entity.id
_entity.type
_entity.pdbx_description
1 polymer ?
#
loop_
_entity_poly.entity_id
_entity_poly.type
_entity_poly.pdbx_seq_one_letter_code
_entity_poly.pdbx_strand_id
1 'polypeptide(L)'
;MQKVLRFLRLGPKPVRRKSHIHEEQDAAGGGPGGGPCVGGATDGSESATPAAASNKVEESAPKNHADGKHVATAHKIRKAEPNPLVKLPLEEFIARQTPFAWERLTANIFPEGTTPGCVVASPSKALPDYWYQWTRDSAVCERVIVERYVDEGRAEDWKRLEEYVEASRIMQHKQTVLGGFQNGGLGEVKYHVDYEPFTGPWGRPQPDGPGSRIITLATLAIYLLTTGDEQKIAYVKRALYPGTPSEGIEYAGVIKGDLEYVATSWRKYGFDLWEEVSGRHFYTLLTLRTALFLGARLATQLGDVSASTRYMAAADEIDPYLRRFWDDERGIMKVTIDFGKEPEAGAHSGTSDGHDSVVAQQQQQEQQAQTQQATKAEKEEETGVDAEWHKLEKVVKADETHGKTSGLDTAVILAVLHAGRGTPWARITTGIDAVADPPFENASKVLSTLVELMDQFSVRYPLNAGRRANGQAVALGRYDEDVYDGVHMSVAHPWYLCTLGAAEFLFLLVSDLTAMTRSPTPPTMLPLTPLLHSTLTRLLPTLSPPLPAVNSALSPSDPAFKALVCALLTLGDSFISIVQEFVGQGGHLSEQFERDGVPRGSEPHEGGLIEDSKRDYSDGKNGEGEVEAIGRGATDLSWSYAAWITCLDERQRAVIGAERAGLTTAAGKGKAVAAL
;
A
#
# COMPACT_ATOMS: atom_id res chain seq x y z
N MET A 1 12.84 14.74 20.46
CA MET A 1 12.06 13.49 20.72
C MET A 1 10.59 13.62 20.28
N GLN A 2 9.59 13.87 21.13
CA GLN A 2 8.16 13.67 20.76
C GLN A 2 7.66 14.38 19.48
N LYS A 3 8.14 15.60 19.16
CA LYS A 3 7.78 16.30 17.89
C LYS A 3 8.32 15.60 16.63
N VAL A 4 9.47 14.91 16.71
CA VAL A 4 10.07 14.14 15.60
C VAL A 4 9.19 12.94 15.26
N LEU A 5 8.86 12.19 16.31
CA LEU A 5 8.04 10.99 16.27
C LEU A 5 6.63 11.27 15.71
N ARG A 6 5.97 12.36 16.15
CA ARG A 6 4.64 12.76 15.65
C ARG A 6 4.56 13.05 14.14
N PHE A 7 5.67 13.38 13.47
CA PHE A 7 5.65 13.72 12.04
C PHE A 7 5.52 12.48 11.13
N LEU A 8 5.91 11.30 11.63
CA LEU A 8 6.25 10.13 10.82
C LEU A 8 5.42 8.88 11.16
N ARG A 9 4.17 9.04 11.57
CA ARG A 9 3.30 8.00 12.20
C ARG A 9 3.77 7.52 13.58
N LEU A 10 5.07 7.47 13.82
CA LEU A 10 5.80 7.06 15.04
C LEU A 10 5.45 7.79 16.37
N GLY A 11 4.34 8.54 16.45
CA GLY A 11 3.92 9.24 17.66
C GLY A 11 3.83 8.28 18.86
N PRO A 12 4.38 8.63 20.04
CA PRO A 12 4.66 7.68 21.11
C PRO A 12 3.40 6.93 21.56
N LYS A 13 3.45 5.59 21.47
CA LYS A 13 2.34 4.73 21.89
C LYS A 13 1.92 5.00 23.35
N PRO A 14 0.62 4.88 23.65
CA PRO A 14 0.10 5.14 24.99
C PRO A 14 0.65 4.10 25.99
N VAL A 15 1.50 4.56 26.93
CA VAL A 15 2.16 3.72 27.94
C VAL A 15 1.18 2.74 28.61
N ARG A 16 1.40 1.44 28.38
CA ARG A 16 0.77 0.35 29.15
C ARG A 16 1.18 0.47 30.62
N ARG A 17 0.22 0.63 31.54
CA ARG A 17 0.49 0.35 32.96
C ARG A 17 0.65 -1.15 33.11
N LYS A 18 1.81 -1.61 33.61
CA LYS A 18 1.92 -2.97 34.12
C LYS A 18 0.94 -3.14 35.29
N SER A 19 0.07 -4.13 35.20
CA SER A 19 -0.71 -4.61 36.34
C SER A 19 0.25 -5.30 37.31
N HIS A 20 0.47 -4.70 38.48
CA HIS A 20 1.08 -5.44 39.59
C HIS A 20 0.05 -6.43 40.13
N ILE A 21 0.15 -7.68 39.69
CA ILE A 21 -0.41 -8.81 40.41
C ILE A 21 0.48 -9.00 41.64
N HIS A 22 -0.11 -8.94 42.83
CA HIS A 22 0.54 -9.40 44.05
C HIS A 22 0.43 -10.92 44.10
N GLU A 23 1.56 -11.61 44.05
CA GLU A 23 1.66 -12.96 44.60
C GLU A 23 2.19 -12.82 46.03
N GLU A 24 1.40 -13.22 47.01
CA GLU A 24 1.86 -13.34 48.40
C GLU A 24 2.76 -14.57 48.52
N GLN A 25 3.90 -14.40 49.19
CA GLN A 25 4.75 -15.51 49.58
C GLN A 25 4.16 -16.19 50.80
N ASP A 26 4.08 -17.51 50.80
CA ASP A 26 4.04 -18.29 52.04
C ASP A 26 4.95 -19.52 51.91
N ALA A 27 5.63 -19.90 52.98
CA ALA A 27 6.91 -20.64 52.88
C ALA A 27 7.08 -21.80 53.87
N ALA A 28 7.04 -23.03 53.34
CA ALA A 28 7.66 -24.23 53.90
C ALA A 28 7.72 -25.34 52.83
N GLY A 29 8.75 -26.20 52.72
CA GLY A 29 10.03 -26.25 53.42
C GLY A 29 10.64 -27.67 53.35
N GLY A 30 11.95 -27.83 53.59
CA GLY A 30 12.51 -29.10 54.05
C GLY A 30 13.25 -30.03 53.06
N GLY A 31 14.44 -29.63 52.63
CA GLY A 31 15.62 -30.52 52.67
C GLY A 31 15.94 -31.45 51.47
N PRO A 32 17.13 -32.11 51.48
CA PRO A 32 17.79 -32.54 50.24
C PRO A 32 18.30 -33.99 50.16
N GLY A 33 18.54 -34.47 48.94
CA GLY A 33 19.28 -35.70 48.60
C GLY A 33 19.00 -36.13 47.14
N GLY A 34 19.94 -36.66 46.36
CA GLY A 34 21.34 -36.96 46.61
C GLY A 34 22.16 -37.02 45.30
N GLY A 35 23.45 -37.40 45.39
CA GLY A 35 24.44 -37.27 44.30
C GLY A 35 24.42 -38.35 43.20
N PRO A 36 25.44 -38.35 42.30
CA PRO A 36 25.30 -38.84 40.92
C PRO A 36 26.16 -40.08 40.56
N CYS A 37 25.88 -40.67 39.39
CA CYS A 37 26.78 -41.44 38.51
C CYS A 37 26.10 -41.61 37.13
N VAL A 38 26.71 -41.92 35.97
CA VAL A 38 28.05 -41.88 35.37
C VAL A 38 28.01 -42.91 34.21
N GLY A 39 28.58 -42.57 33.04
CA GLY A 39 29.19 -43.55 32.12
C GLY A 39 28.33 -44.11 30.97
N GLY A 40 29.01 -44.41 29.85
CA GLY A 40 28.45 -45.21 28.74
C GLY A 40 28.63 -44.60 27.35
N ALA A 41 29.78 -44.86 26.71
CA ALA A 41 29.98 -44.65 25.27
C ALA A 41 30.60 -45.92 24.66
N THR A 42 30.30 -46.23 23.38
CA THR A 42 31.24 -46.71 22.33
C THR A 42 30.53 -47.27 21.09
N ASP A 43 30.87 -46.72 19.93
CA ASP A 43 31.31 -47.34 18.66
C ASP A 43 30.62 -48.55 18.00
N GLY A 44 30.39 -48.40 16.68
CA GLY A 44 30.53 -49.46 15.66
C GLY A 44 29.26 -50.18 15.18
N SER A 45 29.18 -50.70 13.93
CA SER A 45 30.02 -50.48 12.72
C SER A 45 29.37 -51.12 11.46
N GLU A 46 29.90 -50.76 10.28
CA GLU A 46 29.80 -51.51 8.99
C GLU A 46 28.46 -51.56 8.23
N SER A 47 28.49 -52.21 7.06
CA SER A 47 27.69 -51.87 5.88
C SER A 47 27.28 -53.10 5.04
N ALA A 48 26.27 -52.94 4.17
CA ALA A 48 26.07 -53.81 3.00
C ALA A 48 25.21 -53.11 1.92
N THR A 49 25.59 -53.28 0.65
CA THR A 49 24.74 -53.05 -0.53
C THR A 49 24.34 -54.39 -1.16
N PRO A 50 23.26 -54.41 -1.95
CA PRO A 50 23.40 -54.74 -3.38
C PRO A 50 22.78 -53.61 -4.24
N ALA A 51 23.41 -53.13 -5.31
CA ALA A 51 23.79 -53.79 -6.56
C ALA A 51 22.63 -53.92 -7.57
N ALA A 52 22.86 -53.49 -8.81
CA ALA A 52 21.83 -53.19 -9.80
C ALA A 52 21.73 -54.25 -10.93
N ALA A 53 20.63 -54.19 -11.67
CA ALA A 53 20.47 -54.85 -12.97
C ALA A 53 19.98 -53.83 -14.01
N SER A 54 20.59 -53.84 -15.19
CA SER A 54 20.29 -52.92 -16.30
C SER A 54 19.86 -53.69 -17.54
N ASN A 55 19.14 -53.02 -18.45
CA ASN A 55 19.29 -53.28 -19.88
C ASN A 55 18.82 -52.10 -20.74
N LYS A 56 19.11 -52.16 -22.04
CA LYS A 56 19.21 -51.01 -22.94
C LYS A 56 17.98 -50.78 -23.84
N VAL A 57 17.73 -49.49 -24.10
CA VAL A 57 17.52 -48.85 -25.41
C VAL A 57 16.98 -49.72 -26.56
N GLU A 58 15.86 -49.28 -27.13
CA GLU A 58 15.69 -49.26 -28.59
C GLU A 58 14.97 -47.97 -29.01
N GLU A 59 15.21 -47.50 -30.23
CA GLU A 59 14.89 -46.14 -30.70
C GLU A 59 13.97 -46.18 -31.92
N SER A 60 12.78 -45.55 -31.86
CA SER A 60 11.93 -45.40 -33.04
C SER A 60 10.95 -44.23 -32.95
N ALA A 61 10.93 -43.42 -34.01
CA ALA A 61 9.84 -42.51 -34.38
C ALA A 61 9.51 -42.76 -35.87
N PRO A 62 8.46 -42.18 -36.47
CA PRO A 62 7.38 -41.37 -35.88
C PRO A 62 5.97 -41.91 -36.23
N LYS A 63 4.90 -41.21 -35.79
CA LYS A 63 3.77 -40.87 -36.67
C LYS A 63 2.80 -39.87 -36.04
N ASN A 64 2.47 -38.83 -36.79
CA ASN A 64 1.32 -37.98 -36.48
C ASN A 64 0.03 -38.73 -36.82
N HIS A 65 -0.91 -38.81 -35.88
CA HIS A 65 -2.34 -38.87 -36.19
C HIS A 65 -3.07 -37.98 -35.19
N ALA A 66 -3.75 -36.96 -35.69
CA ALA A 66 -4.68 -36.17 -34.91
C ALA A 66 -6.01 -36.91 -34.83
N ASP A 67 -6.47 -37.21 -33.62
CA ASP A 67 -7.84 -37.64 -33.34
C ASP A 67 -8.32 -36.94 -32.06
N GLY A 68 -9.21 -35.96 -32.24
CA GLY A 68 -9.63 -35.07 -31.17
C GLY A 68 -10.56 -35.74 -30.17
N LYS A 69 -10.04 -36.06 -28.97
CA LYS A 69 -10.86 -36.35 -27.79
C LYS A 69 -10.33 -35.60 -26.57
N HIS A 70 -10.83 -34.37 -26.39
CA HIS A 70 -10.80 -33.74 -25.08
C HIS A 70 -11.63 -34.58 -24.11
N VAL A 71 -10.96 -35.44 -23.34
CA VAL A 71 -11.56 -36.09 -22.18
C VAL A 71 -11.68 -35.01 -21.11
N ALA A 72 -12.83 -34.35 -21.07
CA ALA A 72 -13.16 -33.41 -20.01
C ALA A 72 -13.39 -34.18 -18.69
N THR A 73 -12.30 -34.58 -18.04
CA THR A 73 -12.30 -34.95 -16.62
C THR A 73 -12.67 -33.71 -15.82
N ALA A 74 -13.97 -33.55 -15.57
CA ALA A 74 -14.51 -32.54 -14.67
C ALA A 74 -13.95 -32.80 -13.27
N HIS A 75 -12.89 -32.07 -12.94
CA HIS A 75 -12.39 -32.00 -11.57
C HIS A 75 -13.50 -31.38 -10.72
N LYS A 76 -13.75 -31.99 -9.56
CA LYS A 76 -14.79 -31.51 -8.65
C LYS A 76 -14.16 -30.48 -7.74
N ILE A 77 -14.30 -29.20 -8.11
CA ILE A 77 -13.96 -28.05 -7.26
C ILE A 77 -14.40 -28.34 -5.82
N ARG A 78 -13.44 -28.31 -4.88
CA ARG A 78 -13.70 -28.52 -3.47
C ARG A 78 -14.51 -27.33 -2.94
N LYS A 79 -15.70 -27.60 -2.42
CA LYS A 79 -16.53 -26.54 -1.83
C LYS A 79 -15.86 -25.88 -0.63
N ALA A 80 -16.10 -24.58 -0.48
CA ALA A 80 -15.61 -23.82 0.65
C ALA A 80 -16.19 -24.38 1.95
N GLU A 81 -15.33 -24.78 2.90
CA GLU A 81 -15.78 -25.08 4.25
C GLU A 81 -16.21 -23.78 4.97
N PRO A 82 -17.17 -23.79 5.91
CA PRO A 82 -17.66 -22.56 6.51
C PRO A 82 -16.56 -21.85 7.32
N ASN A 83 -16.04 -20.72 6.81
CA ASN A 83 -14.95 -19.99 7.45
C ASN A 83 -15.36 -19.58 8.89
N PRO A 84 -14.66 -20.05 9.94
CA PRO A 84 -15.04 -19.77 11.32
C PRO A 84 -14.78 -18.32 11.72
N LEU A 85 -13.84 -17.63 11.07
CA LEU A 85 -13.45 -16.25 11.40
C LEU A 85 -14.59 -15.25 11.18
N VAL A 86 -15.40 -15.47 10.14
CA VAL A 86 -16.58 -14.66 9.76
C VAL A 86 -17.63 -14.58 10.89
N LYS A 87 -17.65 -15.56 11.81
CA LYS A 87 -18.68 -15.68 12.87
C LYS A 87 -18.22 -15.19 14.24
N LEU A 88 -16.97 -14.73 14.37
CA LEU A 88 -16.42 -14.26 15.64
C LEU A 88 -16.92 -12.85 16.00
N PRO A 89 -16.92 -12.45 17.28
CA PRO A 89 -16.97 -11.04 17.66
C PRO A 89 -15.79 -10.28 17.02
N LEU A 90 -16.00 -9.07 16.53
CA LEU A 90 -15.00 -8.29 15.77
C LEU A 90 -13.63 -8.19 16.49
N GLU A 91 -13.62 -7.94 17.80
CA GLU A 91 -12.37 -7.88 18.59
C GLU A 91 -11.63 -9.23 18.65
N GLU A 92 -12.36 -10.36 18.64
CA GLU A 92 -11.77 -11.70 18.63
C GLU A 92 -11.23 -12.05 17.23
N PHE A 93 -11.93 -11.64 16.17
CA PHE A 93 -11.38 -11.70 14.82
C PHE A 93 -10.10 -10.89 14.70
N ILE A 94 -10.09 -9.63 15.16
CA ILE A 94 -8.91 -8.76 15.16
C ILE A 94 -7.74 -9.39 15.92
N ALA A 95 -8.00 -10.00 17.09
CA ALA A 95 -6.98 -10.66 17.90
C ALA A 95 -6.39 -11.92 17.24
N ARG A 96 -7.13 -12.62 16.37
CA ARG A 96 -6.63 -13.77 15.58
C ARG A 96 -5.96 -13.33 14.26
N GLN A 97 -6.58 -12.38 13.56
CA GLN A 97 -6.15 -11.92 12.24
C GLN A 97 -4.85 -11.10 12.30
N THR A 98 -4.62 -10.32 13.36
CA THR A 98 -3.44 -9.44 13.44
C THR A 98 -2.12 -10.21 13.58
N PRO A 99 -2.00 -11.25 14.43
CA PRO A 99 -0.84 -12.14 14.41
C PRO A 99 -0.64 -12.84 13.06
N PHE A 100 -1.72 -13.34 12.44
CA PHE A 100 -1.65 -14.00 11.12
C PHE A 100 -1.18 -13.03 10.01
N ALA A 101 -1.69 -11.80 9.98
CA ALA A 101 -1.25 -10.78 9.03
C ALA A 101 0.24 -10.45 9.18
N TRP A 102 0.76 -10.40 10.42
CA TRP A 102 2.19 -10.27 10.67
C TRP A 102 2.99 -11.49 10.19
N GLU A 103 2.48 -12.70 10.39
CA GLU A 103 3.10 -13.94 9.91
C GLU A 103 3.19 -13.95 8.38
N ARG A 104 2.08 -13.72 7.66
CA ARG A 104 2.07 -13.71 6.19
C ARG A 104 2.89 -12.57 5.59
N LEU A 105 2.84 -11.36 6.15
CA LEU A 105 3.73 -10.26 5.74
C LEU A 105 5.21 -10.62 5.93
N THR A 106 5.56 -11.31 7.02
CA THR A 106 6.96 -11.71 7.25
C THR A 106 7.38 -12.96 6.47
N ALA A 107 6.44 -13.80 6.03
CA ALA A 107 6.71 -14.87 5.07
C ALA A 107 7.09 -14.31 3.69
N ASN A 108 6.45 -13.23 3.24
CA ASN A 108 6.65 -12.65 1.90
C ASN A 108 7.90 -11.75 1.74
N ILE A 109 8.78 -11.65 2.74
CA ILE A 109 10.07 -10.95 2.57
C ILE A 109 11.25 -11.80 3.03
N PHE A 110 12.19 -11.96 2.11
CA PHE A 110 13.15 -13.06 1.98
C PHE A 110 12.50 -14.48 2.10
N PRO A 111 11.47 -14.82 1.29
CA PRO A 111 10.98 -16.19 1.19
C PRO A 111 12.00 -17.12 0.50
N GLU A 112 11.74 -18.44 0.57
CA GLU A 112 12.56 -19.43 -0.13
C GLU A 112 12.55 -19.21 -1.65
N GLY A 113 13.74 -19.23 -2.27
CA GLY A 113 13.91 -18.98 -3.70
C GLY A 113 14.12 -17.51 -4.09
N THR A 114 14.28 -16.59 -3.13
CA THR A 114 14.65 -15.18 -3.39
C THR A 114 16.03 -14.84 -2.81
N THR A 115 16.54 -13.66 -3.12
CA THR A 115 17.73 -13.09 -2.46
C THR A 115 17.37 -12.36 -1.14
N PRO A 116 18.36 -12.12 -0.23
CA PRO A 116 18.14 -11.45 1.04
C PRO A 116 17.48 -10.08 0.92
N GLY A 117 16.51 -9.76 1.78
CA GLY A 117 15.85 -8.45 1.76
C GLY A 117 14.94 -8.19 0.55
N CYS A 118 14.77 -9.16 -0.36
CA CYS A 118 13.74 -9.13 -1.39
C CYS A 118 12.34 -9.14 -0.75
N VAL A 119 11.45 -8.26 -1.18
CA VAL A 119 10.03 -8.25 -0.77
C VAL A 119 9.18 -8.64 -1.97
N VAL A 120 8.58 -9.84 -1.96
CA VAL A 120 7.66 -10.21 -3.04
C VAL A 120 6.32 -9.51 -2.85
N ALA A 121 5.69 -9.08 -3.94
CA ALA A 121 4.32 -8.54 -3.85
C ALA A 121 3.34 -9.63 -3.38
N SER A 122 3.51 -10.87 -3.86
CA SER A 122 2.76 -12.05 -3.45
C SER A 122 3.53 -13.35 -3.79
N PRO A 123 3.23 -14.49 -3.15
CA PRO A 123 3.73 -15.80 -3.56
C PRO A 123 3.21 -16.32 -4.92
N SER A 124 2.18 -15.70 -5.51
CA SER A 124 1.57 -16.11 -6.77
C SER A 124 2.52 -16.00 -7.97
N LYS A 125 2.59 -17.07 -8.78
CA LYS A 125 3.57 -17.25 -9.89
C LYS A 125 2.93 -17.43 -11.27
N ALA A 126 1.60 -17.40 -11.34
CA ALA A 126 0.80 -17.49 -12.56
C ALA A 126 -0.67 -17.23 -12.20
N LEU A 127 -1.37 -16.46 -13.03
CA LEU A 127 -2.78 -16.09 -12.82
C LEU A 127 -3.09 -15.56 -11.40
N PRO A 128 -2.44 -14.47 -10.97
CA PRO A 128 -1.39 -13.72 -11.68
C PRO A 128 0.04 -14.08 -11.22
N ASP A 129 1.07 -13.67 -11.98
CA ASP A 129 2.48 -13.74 -11.57
C ASP A 129 2.93 -12.44 -10.85
N TYR A 130 2.82 -12.46 -9.52
CA TYR A 130 3.27 -11.39 -8.63
C TYR A 130 4.59 -11.76 -7.92
N TRP A 131 5.32 -12.76 -8.42
CA TRP A 131 6.62 -13.19 -7.88
C TRP A 131 7.77 -12.29 -8.37
N TYR A 132 7.62 -11.00 -8.09
CA TYR A 132 8.58 -9.92 -8.32
C TYR A 132 8.61 -9.01 -7.09
N GLN A 133 9.65 -8.18 -6.99
CA GLN A 133 9.72 -7.09 -6.01
C GLN A 133 9.46 -5.75 -6.70
N TRP A 134 8.39 -5.06 -6.31
CA TRP A 134 8.09 -3.70 -6.74
C TRP A 134 8.72 -2.69 -5.78
N THR A 135 9.30 -1.59 -6.31
CA THR A 135 9.96 -0.57 -5.47
C THR A 135 9.00 0.10 -4.49
N ARG A 136 7.75 0.34 -4.91
CA ARG A 136 6.65 0.86 -4.07
C ARG A 136 6.31 -0.12 -2.96
N ASP A 137 5.89 -1.33 -3.32
CA ASP A 137 5.34 -2.33 -2.42
C ASP A 137 6.34 -2.76 -1.37
N SER A 138 7.60 -2.96 -1.77
CA SER A 138 8.73 -3.22 -0.86
C SER A 138 8.85 -2.12 0.19
N ALA A 139 8.87 -0.85 -0.24
CA ALA A 139 9.01 0.29 0.65
C ALA A 139 7.80 0.50 1.57
N VAL A 140 6.58 0.21 1.10
CA VAL A 140 5.34 0.28 1.90
C VAL A 140 5.31 -0.81 2.96
N CYS A 141 5.70 -2.04 2.62
CA CYS A 141 5.78 -3.18 3.54
C CYS A 141 6.87 -2.98 4.59
N GLU A 142 8.09 -2.60 4.17
CA GLU A 142 9.21 -2.33 5.07
C GLU A 142 8.98 -1.10 5.96
N ARG A 143 8.07 -0.19 5.59
CA ARG A 143 7.61 0.87 6.52
C ARG A 143 6.99 0.29 7.79
N VAL A 144 6.28 -0.82 7.68
CA VAL A 144 5.64 -1.51 8.82
C VAL A 144 6.70 -2.17 9.71
N ILE A 145 7.78 -2.69 9.11
CA ILE A 145 8.97 -3.20 9.83
C ILE A 145 9.72 -2.04 10.53
N VAL A 146 9.89 -0.89 9.86
CA VAL A 146 10.47 0.33 10.48
C VAL A 146 9.61 0.82 11.66
N GLU A 147 8.28 0.86 11.54
CA GLU A 147 7.40 1.28 12.63
C GLU A 147 7.51 0.32 13.83
N ARG A 148 7.55 -1.01 13.62
CA ARG A 148 7.78 -1.98 14.71
C ARG A 148 9.17 -1.89 15.31
N TYR A 149 10.22 -1.75 14.50
CA TYR A 149 11.59 -1.59 14.99
C TYR A 149 11.75 -0.33 15.85
N VAL A 150 11.09 0.77 15.51
CA VAL A 150 11.12 2.01 16.31
C VAL A 150 10.39 1.87 17.65
N ASP A 151 9.25 1.19 17.67
CA ASP A 151 8.45 0.99 18.89
C ASP A 151 9.04 -0.10 19.82
N GLU A 152 9.66 -1.15 19.27
CA GLU A 152 10.04 -2.38 20.01
C GLU A 152 11.55 -2.67 20.04
N GLY A 153 12.35 -2.11 19.13
CA GLY A 153 13.82 -2.29 19.09
C GLY A 153 14.30 -3.69 18.70
N ARG A 154 13.47 -4.50 18.03
CA ARG A 154 13.73 -5.92 17.75
C ARG A 154 14.97 -6.17 16.88
N ALA A 155 15.71 -7.23 17.20
CA ALA A 155 16.94 -7.60 16.50
C ALA A 155 16.65 -8.24 15.12
N GLU A 156 15.58 -9.02 15.02
CA GLU A 156 15.12 -9.63 13.77
C GLU A 156 14.71 -8.56 12.74
N ASP A 157 13.94 -7.55 13.19
CA ASP A 157 13.53 -6.43 12.35
C ASP A 157 14.74 -5.60 11.90
N TRP A 158 15.72 -5.39 12.78
CA TRP A 158 16.96 -4.72 12.40
C TRP A 158 17.73 -5.47 11.31
N LYS A 159 17.95 -6.79 11.48
CA LYS A 159 18.64 -7.62 10.47
C LYS A 159 17.94 -7.53 9.11
N ARG A 160 16.62 -7.61 9.11
CA ARG A 160 15.77 -7.52 7.91
C ARG A 160 15.88 -6.17 7.21
N LEU A 161 15.88 -5.08 7.99
CA LEU A 161 16.12 -3.73 7.48
C LEU A 161 17.53 -3.55 6.90
N GLU A 162 18.55 -4.19 7.49
CA GLU A 162 19.90 -4.20 6.90
C GLU A 162 19.95 -4.96 5.56
N GLU A 163 19.24 -6.08 5.46
CA GLU A 163 19.12 -6.87 4.22
C GLU A 163 18.37 -6.09 3.13
N TYR A 164 17.22 -5.48 3.44
CA TYR A 164 16.46 -4.66 2.49
C TYR A 164 17.22 -3.40 2.02
N VAL A 165 18.05 -2.80 2.89
CA VAL A 165 18.90 -1.67 2.51
C VAL A 165 19.99 -2.10 1.53
N GLU A 166 20.64 -3.26 1.72
CA GLU A 166 21.64 -3.72 0.75
C GLU A 166 21.00 -4.21 -0.56
N ALA A 167 19.85 -4.89 -0.50
CA ALA A 167 19.03 -5.21 -1.68
C ALA A 167 18.69 -3.95 -2.50
N SER A 168 18.25 -2.89 -1.82
CA SER A 168 17.98 -1.59 -2.45
C SER A 168 19.23 -0.95 -3.06
N ARG A 169 20.38 -1.04 -2.38
CA ARG A 169 21.68 -0.54 -2.87
C ARG A 169 22.08 -1.24 -4.17
N ILE A 170 21.97 -2.57 -4.21
CA ILE A 170 22.25 -3.39 -5.41
C ILE A 170 21.31 -2.99 -6.55
N MET A 171 19.99 -3.01 -6.32
CA MET A 171 18.99 -2.71 -7.36
C MET A 171 19.16 -1.32 -7.97
N GLN A 172 19.40 -0.28 -7.16
CA GLN A 172 19.63 1.09 -7.66
C GLN A 172 20.82 1.22 -8.63
N HIS A 173 21.81 0.33 -8.54
CA HIS A 173 23.01 0.36 -9.37
C HIS A 173 22.97 -0.63 -10.55
N LYS A 174 21.86 -1.37 -10.73
CA LYS A 174 21.61 -2.17 -11.94
C LYS A 174 21.39 -1.27 -13.16
N GLN A 175 21.66 -1.81 -14.34
CA GLN A 175 21.30 -1.20 -15.62
C GLN A 175 19.90 -1.69 -16.01
N THR A 176 18.91 -0.80 -15.93
CA THR A 176 17.49 -1.06 -16.20
C THR A 176 17.10 -0.65 -17.62
N VAL A 177 15.81 -0.78 -17.99
CA VAL A 177 15.27 -0.25 -19.26
C VAL A 177 15.34 1.29 -19.28
N LEU A 178 15.21 1.93 -18.13
CA LEU A 178 15.23 3.39 -17.96
C LEU A 178 16.62 4.00 -17.77
N GLY A 179 17.69 3.19 -17.82
CA GLY A 179 19.06 3.61 -17.49
C GLY A 179 19.61 2.93 -16.24
N GLY A 180 20.78 3.39 -15.78
CA GLY A 180 21.37 3.02 -14.49
C GLY A 180 21.26 4.16 -13.47
N PHE A 181 22.07 4.05 -12.40
CA PHE A 181 22.04 4.92 -11.21
C PHE A 181 21.99 6.43 -11.50
N GLN A 182 22.73 6.91 -12.50
CA GLN A 182 22.90 8.35 -12.77
C GLN A 182 22.00 8.92 -13.87
N ASN A 183 21.36 8.07 -14.70
CA ASN A 183 20.67 8.51 -15.92
C ASN A 183 19.22 8.05 -16.07
N GLY A 184 18.66 7.33 -15.09
CA GLY A 184 17.20 7.18 -14.99
C GLY A 184 16.68 5.92 -14.29
N GLY A 185 17.54 4.92 -14.05
CA GLY A 185 17.13 3.58 -13.63
C GLY A 185 16.43 3.47 -12.27
N LEU A 186 16.55 4.49 -11.42
CA LEU A 186 15.84 4.54 -10.14
C LEU A 186 14.31 4.62 -10.32
N GLY A 187 13.81 5.04 -11.48
CA GLY A 187 12.38 5.00 -11.81
C GLY A 187 11.85 3.63 -12.24
N GLU A 188 12.69 2.58 -12.26
CA GLU A 188 12.29 1.23 -12.65
C GLU A 188 11.40 0.59 -11.59
N VAL A 189 10.36 -0.07 -12.08
CA VAL A 189 9.15 -0.33 -11.30
C VAL A 189 9.27 -1.60 -10.47
N LYS A 190 9.60 -2.71 -11.15
CA LYS A 190 9.75 -4.03 -10.56
C LYS A 190 11.04 -4.72 -11.00
N TYR A 191 11.55 -5.58 -10.12
CA TYR A 191 12.74 -6.40 -10.33
C TYR A 191 12.37 -7.86 -10.09
N HIS A 192 13.10 -8.78 -10.71
CA HIS A 192 13.07 -10.19 -10.37
C HIS A 192 13.54 -10.40 -8.92
N VAL A 193 13.18 -11.55 -8.34
CA VAL A 193 13.44 -11.87 -6.91
C VAL A 193 14.91 -12.15 -6.57
N ASP A 194 15.81 -11.99 -7.56
CA ASP A 194 17.26 -12.11 -7.50
C ASP A 194 17.98 -10.74 -7.67
N TYR A 195 17.20 -9.65 -7.63
CA TYR A 195 17.58 -8.26 -7.93
C TYR A 195 17.79 -7.92 -9.41
N GLU A 196 17.60 -8.82 -10.38
CA GLU A 196 17.76 -8.43 -11.79
C GLU A 196 16.58 -7.56 -12.29
N PRO A 197 16.82 -6.50 -13.09
CA PRO A 197 15.73 -5.66 -13.60
C PRO A 197 14.76 -6.42 -14.51
N PHE A 198 13.46 -6.18 -14.37
CA PHE A 198 12.46 -6.73 -15.28
C PHE A 198 12.53 -6.01 -16.65
N THR A 199 13.05 -6.69 -17.68
CA THR A 199 13.25 -6.08 -19.01
C THR A 199 12.05 -6.17 -19.96
N GLY A 200 10.92 -6.73 -19.51
CA GLY A 200 9.70 -6.86 -20.33
C GLY A 200 8.93 -5.54 -20.50
N PRO A 201 7.93 -5.47 -21.41
CA PRO A 201 7.01 -4.35 -21.52
C PRO A 201 6.32 -4.07 -20.17
N TRP A 202 6.19 -2.79 -19.80
CA TRP A 202 5.62 -2.40 -18.51
C TRP A 202 5.17 -0.93 -18.52
N GLY A 203 4.23 -0.56 -17.64
CA GLY A 203 3.88 0.83 -17.36
C GLY A 203 4.97 1.53 -16.55
N ARG A 204 6.00 2.07 -17.22
CA ARG A 204 7.19 2.68 -16.61
C ARG A 204 7.48 4.08 -17.16
N PRO A 205 8.11 5.01 -16.41
CA PRO A 205 8.55 4.90 -15.01
C PRO A 205 7.40 5.06 -14.01
N GLN A 206 7.65 4.69 -12.74
CA GLN A 206 6.75 4.99 -11.61
C GLN A 206 7.52 5.71 -10.50
N PRO A 207 7.56 7.06 -10.51
CA PRO A 207 8.42 7.84 -9.60
C PRO A 207 8.09 7.69 -8.10
N ASP A 208 6.88 7.24 -7.75
CA ASP A 208 6.44 7.02 -6.37
C ASP A 208 7.18 5.87 -5.66
N GLY A 209 7.82 4.96 -6.40
CA GLY A 209 8.69 3.92 -5.83
C GLY A 209 9.85 4.54 -5.01
N PRO A 210 10.78 5.28 -5.65
CA PRO A 210 11.80 6.07 -4.96
C PRO A 210 11.24 6.98 -3.85
N GLY A 211 10.12 7.66 -4.09
CA GLY A 211 9.45 8.48 -3.08
C GLY A 211 9.08 7.68 -1.82
N SER A 212 8.48 6.51 -1.99
CA SER A 212 8.10 5.59 -0.91
C SER A 212 9.34 5.07 -0.17
N ARG A 213 10.39 4.68 -0.91
CA ARG A 213 11.65 4.19 -0.34
C ARG A 213 12.38 5.25 0.48
N ILE A 214 12.38 6.52 0.03
CA ILE A 214 12.85 7.66 0.83
C ILE A 214 12.02 7.81 2.10
N ILE A 215 10.68 7.83 2.03
CA ILE A 215 9.83 8.04 3.22
C ILE A 215 10.13 6.98 4.29
N THR A 216 10.23 5.71 3.90
CA THR A 216 10.55 4.59 4.81
C THR A 216 11.97 4.69 5.38
N LEU A 217 12.99 4.81 4.52
CA LEU A 217 14.38 4.75 4.97
C LEU A 217 14.89 6.06 5.60
N ALA A 218 14.38 7.23 5.19
CA ALA A 218 14.66 8.49 5.88
C ALA A 218 14.01 8.55 7.27
N THR A 219 12.84 7.91 7.45
CA THR A 219 12.23 7.73 8.77
C THR A 219 13.14 6.93 9.71
N LEU A 220 13.64 5.79 9.23
CA LEU A 220 14.63 4.98 9.95
C LEU A 220 15.92 5.78 10.23
N ALA A 221 16.51 6.42 9.22
CA ALA A 221 17.75 7.19 9.35
C ALA A 221 17.63 8.33 10.38
N ILE A 222 16.54 9.09 10.35
CA ILE A 222 16.27 10.17 11.32
C ILE A 222 16.11 9.61 12.74
N TYR A 223 15.47 8.44 12.92
CA TYR A 223 15.37 7.79 14.22
C TYR A 223 16.75 7.34 14.74
N LEU A 224 17.53 6.63 13.91
CA LEU A 224 18.87 6.15 14.27
C LEU A 224 19.82 7.31 14.63
N LEU A 225 19.81 8.41 13.86
CA LEU A 225 20.59 9.62 14.17
C LEU A 225 20.13 10.39 15.42
N THR A 226 18.96 10.04 15.98
CA THR A 226 18.37 10.70 17.16
C THR A 226 18.45 9.83 18.41
N THR A 227 18.59 8.50 18.26
CA THR A 227 18.41 7.54 19.36
C THR A 227 19.35 6.32 19.33
N GLY A 228 20.00 6.05 18.20
CA GLY A 228 20.90 4.91 18.05
C GLY A 228 22.28 5.14 18.67
N ASP A 229 22.99 4.04 18.87
CA ASP A 229 24.41 4.02 19.24
C ASP A 229 25.33 4.46 18.09
N GLU A 230 26.64 4.51 18.36
CA GLU A 230 27.67 4.89 17.38
C GLU A 230 27.70 3.99 16.14
N GLN A 231 27.38 2.70 16.26
CA GLN A 231 27.33 1.77 15.12
C GLN A 231 26.12 2.07 14.23
N LYS A 232 24.96 2.35 14.83
CA LYS A 232 23.75 2.77 14.10
C LYS A 232 23.94 4.13 13.41
N ILE A 233 24.60 5.09 14.08
CA ILE A 233 24.94 6.40 13.50
C ILE A 233 25.95 6.24 12.36
N ALA A 234 26.93 5.35 12.48
CA ALA A 234 27.87 5.02 11.41
C ALA A 234 27.17 4.28 10.25
N TYR A 235 26.21 3.41 10.53
CA TYR A 235 25.39 2.73 9.51
C TYR A 235 24.64 3.74 8.64
N VAL A 236 24.00 4.76 9.23
CA VAL A 236 23.32 5.82 8.47
C VAL A 236 24.29 6.53 7.51
N LYS A 237 25.49 6.86 8.00
CA LYS A 237 26.53 7.54 7.23
C LYS A 237 27.22 6.68 6.16
N ARG A 238 27.08 5.35 6.23
CA ARG A 238 27.71 4.37 5.31
C ARG A 238 26.74 3.78 4.28
N ALA A 239 25.54 3.39 4.69
CA ALA A 239 24.61 2.59 3.87
C ALA A 239 23.32 3.33 3.48
N LEU A 240 22.89 4.34 4.26
CA LEU A 240 21.61 5.02 4.03
C LEU A 240 21.76 6.38 3.31
N TYR A 241 22.76 7.20 3.65
CA TYR A 241 22.88 8.59 3.16
C TYR A 241 24.03 8.98 2.19
N PRO A 242 25.17 8.28 2.03
CA PRO A 242 26.24 8.81 1.16
C PRO A 242 25.82 8.89 -0.32
N GLY A 243 26.14 9.99 -1.01
CA GLY A 243 25.60 10.26 -2.36
C GLY A 243 26.36 9.65 -3.53
N THR A 244 27.52 9.06 -3.28
CA THR A 244 28.32 8.34 -4.27
C THR A 244 28.94 7.11 -3.60
N PRO A 245 29.35 6.09 -4.39
CA PRO A 245 30.42 5.19 -3.97
C PRO A 245 31.66 5.97 -3.52
N SER A 246 32.50 5.35 -2.71
CA SER A 246 33.77 5.91 -2.24
C SER A 246 34.77 4.79 -1.93
N GLU A 247 36.00 5.14 -1.55
CA GLU A 247 37.02 4.14 -1.23
C GLU A 247 36.57 3.27 -0.03
N GLY A 248 36.32 1.98 -0.28
CA GLY A 248 35.74 1.05 0.69
C GLY A 248 34.21 0.99 0.74
N ILE A 249 33.48 1.69 -0.15
CA ILE A 249 32.01 1.63 -0.25
C ILE A 249 31.60 1.44 -1.71
N GLU A 250 31.19 0.22 -2.06
CA GLU A 250 30.83 -0.21 -3.43
C GLU A 250 29.61 0.52 -4.03
N TYR A 251 28.54 0.66 -3.23
CA TYR A 251 27.28 1.30 -3.64
C TYR A 251 27.03 2.61 -2.87
N ALA A 252 26.39 3.59 -3.52
CA ALA A 252 25.85 4.77 -2.84
C ALA A 252 24.78 4.41 -1.79
N GLY A 253 24.48 5.33 -0.89
CA GLY A 253 23.43 5.19 0.13
C GLY A 253 22.02 5.42 -0.44
N VAL A 254 21.09 4.52 -0.10
CA VAL A 254 19.79 4.39 -0.77
C VAL A 254 19.03 5.72 -0.88
N ILE A 255 18.88 6.39 0.25
CA ILE A 255 18.02 7.58 0.38
C ILE A 255 18.54 8.71 -0.52
N LYS A 256 19.86 8.80 -0.67
CA LYS A 256 20.52 9.91 -1.36
C LYS A 256 20.50 9.73 -2.88
N GLY A 257 20.66 8.50 -3.37
CA GLY A 257 20.41 8.19 -4.78
C GLY A 257 18.97 8.53 -5.19
N ASP A 258 18.00 8.04 -4.42
CA ASP A 258 16.58 8.34 -4.66
C ASP A 258 16.29 9.85 -4.56
N LEU A 259 16.90 10.59 -3.63
CA LEU A 259 16.66 12.03 -3.47
C LEU A 259 17.19 12.89 -4.62
N GLU A 260 18.41 12.64 -5.12
CA GLU A 260 18.91 13.39 -6.28
C GLU A 260 18.13 13.00 -7.56
N TYR A 261 17.67 11.75 -7.69
CA TYR A 261 16.73 11.35 -8.74
C TYR A 261 15.41 12.11 -8.61
N VAL A 262 14.70 12.03 -7.48
CA VAL A 262 13.39 12.67 -7.30
C VAL A 262 13.46 14.19 -7.46
N ALA A 263 14.49 14.84 -6.91
CA ALA A 263 14.67 16.29 -7.03
C ALA A 263 14.86 16.78 -8.48
N THR A 264 15.32 15.91 -9.38
CA THR A 264 15.52 16.23 -10.80
C THR A 264 14.44 15.66 -11.72
N SER A 265 13.75 14.59 -11.32
CA SER A 265 12.81 13.85 -12.18
C SER A 265 11.33 14.15 -11.95
N TRP A 266 10.92 14.75 -10.80
CA TRP A 266 9.51 14.87 -10.40
C TRP A 266 8.57 15.54 -11.41
N ARG A 267 9.12 16.37 -12.32
CA ARG A 267 8.36 17.09 -13.37
C ARG A 267 7.90 16.19 -14.52
N LYS A 268 8.61 15.08 -14.78
CA LYS A 268 8.33 14.13 -15.87
C LYS A 268 6.97 13.48 -15.69
N TYR A 269 6.36 13.04 -16.79
CA TYR A 269 5.26 12.09 -16.68
C TYR A 269 5.77 10.70 -16.28
N GLY A 270 4.90 9.94 -15.63
CA GLY A 270 5.10 8.54 -15.31
C GLY A 270 3.74 7.86 -15.22
N PHE A 271 3.74 6.56 -14.97
CA PHE A 271 2.51 5.82 -14.67
C PHE A 271 2.11 6.01 -13.21
N ASP A 272 0.83 5.78 -12.93
CA ASP A 272 0.28 5.81 -11.58
C ASP A 272 0.61 4.55 -10.78
N LEU A 273 0.23 4.55 -9.50
CA LEU A 273 0.42 3.43 -8.58
C LEU A 273 -0.29 2.11 -9.01
N TRP A 274 -1.27 2.21 -9.91
CA TRP A 274 -1.99 1.07 -10.51
C TRP A 274 -1.44 0.64 -11.87
N GLU A 275 -0.35 1.27 -12.33
CA GLU A 275 0.47 0.81 -13.47
C GLU A 275 -0.19 0.96 -14.86
N GLU A 276 -1.21 1.81 -14.95
CA GLU A 276 -2.16 1.89 -16.07
C GLU A 276 -2.17 3.23 -16.80
N VAL A 277 -2.10 4.34 -16.05
CA VAL A 277 -2.39 5.68 -16.57
C VAL A 277 -1.14 6.56 -16.50
N SER A 278 -0.66 7.02 -17.65
CA SER A 278 0.46 7.97 -17.74
C SER A 278 0.00 9.44 -17.59
N GLY A 279 0.62 10.19 -16.68
CA GLY A 279 0.36 11.62 -16.47
C GLY A 279 1.03 12.20 -15.23
N ARG A 280 0.32 13.05 -14.49
CA ARG A 280 0.70 13.50 -13.14
C ARG A 280 -0.37 13.07 -12.14
N HIS A 281 0.04 12.37 -11.07
CA HIS A 281 -0.88 11.76 -10.11
C HIS A 281 -0.74 12.36 -8.72
N PHE A 282 -1.86 12.52 -8.02
CA PHE A 282 -1.90 13.07 -6.66
C PHE A 282 -1.10 12.19 -5.68
N TYR A 283 -1.22 10.86 -5.80
CA TYR A 283 -0.44 9.90 -5.02
C TYR A 283 1.07 10.09 -5.21
N THR A 284 1.52 10.12 -6.46
CA THR A 284 2.93 10.28 -6.81
C THR A 284 3.47 11.63 -6.29
N LEU A 285 2.84 12.75 -6.65
CA LEU A 285 3.36 14.07 -6.27
C LEU A 285 3.32 14.35 -4.76
N LEU A 286 2.30 13.88 -4.03
CA LEU A 286 2.27 14.03 -2.56
C LEU A 286 3.35 13.17 -1.88
N THR A 287 3.61 11.98 -2.43
CA THR A 287 4.70 11.09 -1.99
C THR A 287 6.07 11.73 -2.26
N LEU A 288 6.31 12.27 -3.46
CA LEU A 288 7.59 12.92 -3.82
C LEU A 288 7.86 14.17 -2.97
N ARG A 289 6.87 15.06 -2.78
CA ARG A 289 6.99 16.24 -1.92
C ARG A 289 7.35 15.87 -0.47
N THR A 290 6.72 14.82 0.05
CA THR A 290 7.00 14.31 1.41
C THR A 290 8.40 13.72 1.51
N ALA A 291 8.80 12.91 0.53
CA ALA A 291 10.14 12.36 0.43
C ALA A 291 11.21 13.46 0.43
N LEU A 292 11.01 14.53 -0.36
CA LEU A 292 11.91 15.68 -0.43
C LEU A 292 11.99 16.45 0.89
N PHE A 293 10.87 16.71 1.59
CA PHE A 293 10.90 17.35 2.92
C PHE A 293 11.64 16.49 3.97
N LEU A 294 11.48 15.16 3.95
CA LEU A 294 12.21 14.25 4.84
C LEU A 294 13.70 14.19 4.49
N GLY A 295 14.03 14.18 3.19
CA GLY A 295 15.38 14.26 2.69
C GLY A 295 16.09 15.55 3.07
N ALA A 296 15.41 16.70 2.95
CA ALA A 296 15.94 17.99 3.38
C ALA A 296 16.27 17.99 4.88
N ARG A 297 15.33 17.48 5.69
CA ARG A 297 15.51 17.36 7.13
C ARG A 297 16.67 16.43 7.51
N LEU A 298 16.82 15.29 6.83
CA LEU A 298 17.92 14.35 7.03
C LEU A 298 19.27 14.96 6.60
N ALA A 299 19.31 15.63 5.45
CA ALA A 299 20.47 16.34 4.94
C ALA A 299 20.94 17.43 5.92
N THR A 300 20.01 18.23 6.46
CA THR A 300 20.28 19.21 7.53
C THR A 300 20.84 18.52 8.78
N GLN A 301 20.27 17.40 9.23
CA GLN A 301 20.75 16.66 10.41
C GLN A 301 22.13 16.02 10.20
N LEU A 302 22.59 15.87 8.96
CA LEU A 302 23.92 15.37 8.58
C LEU A 302 24.89 16.47 8.10
N GLY A 303 24.48 17.73 8.05
CA GLY A 303 25.31 18.88 7.66
C GLY A 303 25.36 19.18 6.15
N ASP A 304 24.64 18.43 5.32
CA ASP A 304 24.52 18.67 3.87
C ASP A 304 23.46 19.75 3.59
N VAL A 305 23.78 20.98 3.98
CA VAL A 305 22.90 22.16 3.81
C VAL A 305 22.62 22.41 2.33
N SER A 306 23.61 22.22 1.45
CA SER A 306 23.47 22.45 0.01
C SER A 306 22.43 21.54 -0.65
N ALA A 307 22.37 20.25 -0.28
CA ALA A 307 21.30 19.37 -0.75
C ALA A 307 19.98 19.65 -0.05
N SER A 308 20.00 19.98 1.25
CA SER A 308 18.79 20.39 1.97
C SER A 308 18.05 21.54 1.29
N THR A 309 18.78 22.55 0.81
CA THR A 309 18.19 23.67 0.06
C THR A 309 17.61 23.22 -1.29
N ARG A 310 18.28 22.32 -2.03
CA ARG A 310 17.75 21.78 -3.29
C ARG A 310 16.45 21.00 -3.08
N TYR A 311 16.39 20.15 -2.07
CA TYR A 311 15.21 19.32 -1.82
C TYR A 311 14.02 20.14 -1.30
N MET A 312 14.25 21.16 -0.47
CA MET A 312 13.21 22.12 -0.10
C MET A 312 12.65 22.81 -1.34
N ALA A 313 13.51 23.38 -2.20
CA ALA A 313 13.06 24.05 -3.42
C ALA A 313 12.24 23.12 -4.33
N ALA A 314 12.72 21.88 -4.57
CA ALA A 314 11.99 20.90 -5.37
C ALA A 314 10.65 20.47 -4.74
N ALA A 315 10.53 20.48 -3.41
CA ALA A 315 9.26 20.23 -2.72
C ALA A 315 8.28 21.40 -2.85
N ASP A 316 8.76 22.63 -2.67
CA ASP A 316 7.98 23.87 -2.79
C ASP A 316 7.46 24.09 -4.23
N GLU A 317 8.21 23.63 -5.25
CA GLU A 317 7.77 23.64 -6.65
C GLU A 317 6.62 22.65 -6.97
N ILE A 318 6.35 21.67 -6.10
CA ILE A 318 5.24 20.70 -6.26
C ILE A 318 3.90 21.28 -5.75
N ASP A 319 3.93 22.23 -4.81
CA ASP A 319 2.73 22.86 -4.22
C ASP A 319 1.69 23.38 -5.24
N PRO A 320 2.07 24.05 -6.35
CA PRO A 320 1.12 24.50 -7.37
C PRO A 320 0.43 23.33 -8.10
N TYR A 321 1.09 22.18 -8.23
CA TYR A 321 0.52 21.00 -8.87
C TYR A 321 -0.47 20.29 -7.95
N LEU A 322 -0.15 20.13 -6.66
CA LEU A 322 -1.07 19.55 -5.68
C LEU A 322 -2.41 20.29 -5.58
N ARG A 323 -2.42 21.60 -5.88
CA ARG A 323 -3.64 22.42 -5.94
C ARG A 323 -4.55 22.09 -7.13
N ARG A 324 -3.98 21.65 -8.26
CA ARG A 324 -4.70 21.44 -9.53
C ARG A 324 -5.53 20.14 -9.58
N PHE A 325 -5.32 19.24 -8.61
CA PHE A 325 -6.11 18.01 -8.46
C PHE A 325 -7.50 18.25 -7.85
N TRP A 326 -7.70 19.33 -7.09
CA TRP A 326 -9.02 19.64 -6.54
C TRP A 326 -9.97 20.10 -7.65
N ASP A 327 -11.22 19.66 -7.55
CA ASP A 327 -12.32 20.01 -8.44
C ASP A 327 -13.40 20.72 -7.63
N ASP A 328 -13.44 22.06 -7.72
CA ASP A 328 -14.38 22.89 -6.94
C ASP A 328 -15.84 22.72 -7.36
N GLU A 329 -16.12 22.32 -8.61
CA GLU A 329 -17.49 22.09 -9.10
C GLU A 329 -18.04 20.76 -8.57
N ARG A 330 -17.22 19.71 -8.60
CA ARG A 330 -17.61 18.35 -8.18
C ARG A 330 -17.34 18.07 -6.71
N GLY A 331 -16.55 18.90 -6.02
CA GLY A 331 -16.22 18.76 -4.61
C GLY A 331 -15.31 17.58 -4.30
N ILE A 332 -14.43 17.18 -5.23
CA ILE A 332 -13.55 16.01 -5.10
C ILE A 332 -12.09 16.33 -5.47
N MET A 333 -11.16 15.57 -4.91
CA MET A 333 -9.83 15.41 -5.49
C MET A 333 -9.90 14.43 -6.68
N LYS A 334 -9.53 14.90 -7.87
CA LYS A 334 -9.21 14.07 -9.02
C LYS A 334 -7.86 13.37 -8.78
N VAL A 335 -7.71 12.11 -9.18
CA VAL A 335 -6.46 11.36 -9.00
C VAL A 335 -5.34 11.77 -9.95
N THR A 336 -5.69 12.13 -11.19
CA THR A 336 -4.72 12.39 -12.28
C THR A 336 -5.06 13.70 -12.99
N ILE A 337 -4.03 14.43 -13.39
CA ILE A 337 -4.06 15.58 -14.31
C ILE A 337 -2.93 15.44 -15.33
N ASP A 338 -2.91 16.32 -16.33
CA ASP A 338 -1.83 16.39 -17.34
C ASP A 338 -1.53 15.02 -18.00
N PHE A 339 -2.58 14.36 -18.51
CA PHE A 339 -2.46 13.12 -19.27
C PHE A 339 -1.54 13.31 -20.46
N GLY A 340 -0.54 12.45 -20.59
CA GLY A 340 0.51 12.62 -21.58
C GLY A 340 1.25 11.32 -21.86
N LYS A 341 1.65 11.16 -23.13
CA LYS A 341 2.66 10.20 -23.56
C LYS A 341 3.94 11.00 -23.79
N GLU A 342 4.97 10.78 -22.96
CA GLU A 342 6.33 11.25 -23.30
C GLU A 342 6.73 10.57 -24.64
N PRO A 343 7.44 11.25 -25.56
CA PRO A 343 7.77 10.67 -26.87
C PRO A 343 8.55 9.35 -26.84
N GLU A 344 9.21 9.06 -25.70
CA GLU A 344 10.01 7.85 -25.47
C GLU A 344 9.32 6.85 -24.50
N ALA A 345 8.16 7.18 -23.93
CA ALA A 345 7.43 6.27 -23.04
C ALA A 345 6.53 5.32 -23.85
N GLY A 346 6.93 4.05 -23.92
CA GLY A 346 6.14 2.98 -24.54
C GLY A 346 4.75 2.85 -23.90
N ALA A 347 3.70 2.94 -24.71
CA ALA A 347 2.31 2.88 -24.23
C ALA A 347 1.90 1.43 -23.92
N HIS A 348 2.14 1.01 -22.68
CA HIS A 348 1.73 -0.30 -22.14
C HIS A 348 1.00 -0.10 -20.81
N SER A 349 -0.25 -0.57 -20.72
CA SER A 349 -0.97 -0.70 -19.44
C SER A 349 -0.64 -2.08 -18.85
N GLY A 350 0.07 -2.11 -17.72
CA GLY A 350 0.65 -3.36 -17.21
C GLY A 350 -0.26 -4.12 -16.26
N THR A 351 -0.83 -5.25 -16.69
CA THR A 351 -1.11 -6.36 -15.76
C THR A 351 0.19 -7.10 -15.45
N SER A 352 0.28 -7.73 -14.28
CA SER A 352 1.43 -8.51 -13.76
C SER A 352 2.21 -9.30 -14.80
N ASP A 353 1.47 -10.03 -15.63
CA ASP A 353 1.94 -11.07 -16.53
C ASP A 353 2.51 -10.47 -17.84
N GLY A 354 2.45 -9.14 -18.03
CA GLY A 354 3.04 -8.40 -19.14
C GLY A 354 2.38 -8.61 -20.51
N HIS A 355 1.44 -9.55 -20.61
CA HIS A 355 0.68 -9.91 -21.80
C HIS A 355 -0.82 -9.62 -21.61
N ASP A 356 -1.23 -8.37 -21.84
CA ASP A 356 -2.40 -8.03 -22.69
C ASP A 356 -2.63 -6.50 -22.79
N SER A 357 -1.78 -5.80 -23.56
CA SER A 357 -2.03 -4.40 -23.95
C SER A 357 -1.62 -4.08 -25.40
N VAL A 358 -2.22 -4.79 -26.35
CA VAL A 358 -2.25 -4.42 -27.78
C VAL A 358 -3.74 -4.36 -28.12
N VAL A 359 -4.36 -3.23 -28.49
CA VAL A 359 -4.45 -2.65 -29.86
C VAL A 359 -4.95 -3.65 -30.95
N ALA A 360 -5.03 -4.94 -30.66
CA ALA A 360 -5.24 -6.04 -31.62
C ALA A 360 -6.65 -6.07 -32.23
N GLN A 361 -7.66 -5.49 -31.58
CA GLN A 361 -9.02 -5.36 -32.13
C GLN A 361 -9.29 -4.01 -32.83
N GLN A 362 -8.53 -2.95 -32.54
CA GLN A 362 -8.62 -1.70 -33.33
C GLN A 362 -8.11 -1.95 -34.75
N GLN A 363 -6.95 -2.60 -34.89
CA GLN A 363 -6.28 -2.76 -36.19
C GLN A 363 -6.98 -3.70 -37.20
N GLN A 364 -7.88 -4.59 -36.77
CA GLN A 364 -8.61 -5.46 -37.71
C GLN A 364 -9.72 -4.75 -38.49
N GLN A 365 -10.31 -3.66 -37.95
CA GLN A 365 -11.39 -2.94 -38.62
C GLN A 365 -10.87 -1.75 -39.45
N GLU A 366 -9.83 -1.05 -38.97
CA GLU A 366 -9.21 0.07 -39.70
C GLU A 366 -8.62 -0.33 -41.07
N GLN A 367 -8.19 -1.59 -41.24
CA GLN A 367 -7.63 -2.06 -42.51
C GLN A 367 -8.65 -2.35 -43.62
N GLN A 368 -9.97 -2.37 -43.33
CA GLN A 368 -10.99 -2.69 -44.34
C GLN A 368 -11.84 -1.49 -44.79
N ALA A 369 -11.78 -0.35 -44.09
CA ALA A 369 -12.52 0.86 -44.45
C ALA A 369 -11.87 2.11 -43.84
N GLN A 370 -11.38 3.11 -44.58
CA GLN A 370 -11.26 3.32 -46.04
C GLN A 370 -9.86 3.96 -46.30
N THR A 371 -9.17 3.88 -47.46
CA THR A 371 -9.59 3.70 -48.86
C THR A 371 -10.48 4.81 -49.42
N GLN A 372 -10.20 6.09 -49.07
CA GLN A 372 -10.48 7.22 -49.96
C GLN A 372 -9.79 8.55 -49.54
N GLN A 373 -9.07 9.14 -50.50
CA GLN A 373 -8.62 10.56 -50.56
C GLN A 373 -7.55 11.04 -49.53
N ALA A 374 -6.84 12.16 -49.76
CA ALA A 374 -5.87 12.41 -50.86
C ALA A 374 -4.99 13.67 -50.61
N THR A 375 -3.71 13.60 -51.01
CA THR A 375 -2.80 14.72 -51.43
C THR A 375 -2.45 15.91 -50.50
N LYS A 376 -1.14 16.10 -50.28
CA LYS A 376 -0.31 17.35 -50.36
C LYS A 376 -0.78 18.69 -49.71
N ALA A 377 0.06 19.56 -49.13
CA ALA A 377 1.51 19.61 -48.82
C ALA A 377 1.80 20.90 -47.96
N GLU A 378 2.99 21.51 -47.75
CA GLU A 378 4.37 21.32 -48.24
C GLU A 378 5.45 21.72 -47.17
N LYS A 379 5.80 23.01 -46.94
CA LYS A 379 6.86 23.47 -45.97
C LYS A 379 6.74 24.96 -45.55
N GLU A 380 7.31 25.36 -44.40
CA GLU A 380 8.26 26.50 -44.23
C GLU A 380 8.88 26.57 -42.80
N GLU A 381 9.91 27.42 -42.60
CA GLU A 381 10.86 27.40 -41.47
C GLU A 381 11.34 28.82 -41.09
N GLU A 382 11.23 29.24 -39.82
CA GLU A 382 12.15 30.22 -39.20
C GLU A 382 12.11 30.25 -37.65
N THR A 383 12.95 31.10 -37.04
CA THR A 383 13.50 30.97 -35.67
C THR A 383 12.70 31.64 -34.54
N GLY A 384 12.91 31.18 -33.30
CA GLY A 384 12.46 31.90 -32.09
C GLY A 384 12.53 31.10 -30.78
N VAL A 385 13.63 31.19 -30.04
CA VAL A 385 13.76 30.62 -28.68
C VAL A 385 13.03 31.50 -27.67
N ASP A 386 11.75 31.18 -27.46
CA ASP A 386 10.88 31.55 -26.32
C ASP A 386 9.42 31.12 -26.59
N ALA A 387 9.05 30.89 -27.86
CA ALA A 387 7.69 30.54 -28.28
C ALA A 387 7.29 29.06 -28.07
N GLU A 388 8.19 28.23 -27.53
CA GLU A 388 8.04 26.76 -27.50
C GLU A 388 6.96 26.29 -26.49
N TRP A 389 6.93 26.90 -25.29
CA TRP A 389 5.98 26.55 -24.23
C TRP A 389 4.51 26.75 -24.64
N HIS A 390 4.18 27.82 -25.37
CA HIS A 390 2.81 28.08 -25.86
C HIS A 390 2.43 27.33 -27.16
N LYS A 391 3.39 26.64 -27.81
CA LYS A 391 3.08 25.71 -28.92
C LYS A 391 2.65 24.33 -28.42
N LEU A 392 3.20 23.88 -27.29
CA LEU A 392 2.85 22.59 -26.68
C LEU A 392 1.36 22.51 -26.27
N GLU A 393 0.77 23.62 -25.80
CA GLU A 393 -0.66 23.72 -25.45
C GLU A 393 -1.65 23.43 -26.59
N LYS A 394 -1.20 23.35 -27.85
CA LYS A 394 -2.09 23.25 -29.03
C LYS A 394 -1.84 22.08 -29.99
N VAL A 395 -0.92 21.16 -29.65
CA VAL A 395 -0.70 19.93 -30.43
C VAL A 395 -1.06 18.67 -29.66
N VAL A 396 -0.98 18.69 -28.33
CA VAL A 396 -1.48 17.58 -27.50
C VAL A 396 -3.00 17.67 -27.35
N LYS A 397 -3.72 17.25 -28.40
CA LYS A 397 -5.00 16.57 -28.17
C LYS A 397 -4.67 15.22 -27.53
N ALA A 398 -4.63 15.20 -26.20
CA ALA A 398 -4.56 13.95 -25.46
C ALA A 398 -5.72 13.05 -25.88
N ASP A 399 -5.47 11.75 -25.89
CA ASP A 399 -6.55 10.77 -25.96
C ASP A 399 -7.32 10.86 -24.64
N GLU A 400 -8.54 11.39 -24.68
CA GLU A 400 -9.38 11.63 -23.50
C GLU A 400 -9.89 10.32 -22.88
N THR A 401 -9.64 9.16 -23.50
CA THR A 401 -10.10 7.84 -23.05
C THR A 401 -9.13 7.15 -22.07
N HIS A 402 -8.50 7.92 -21.17
CA HIS A 402 -7.54 7.47 -20.15
C HIS A 402 -8.13 6.62 -18.99
N GLY A 403 -9.20 5.86 -19.24
CA GLY A 403 -9.94 5.02 -18.30
C GLY A 403 -10.75 5.78 -17.23
N LYS A 404 -10.06 6.56 -16.40
CA LYS A 404 -10.58 7.18 -15.15
C LYS A 404 -11.38 8.47 -15.39
N THR A 405 -12.44 8.44 -16.20
CA THR A 405 -13.25 9.62 -16.59
C THR A 405 -13.88 10.36 -15.40
N SER A 406 -14.19 9.64 -14.32
CA SER A 406 -14.71 10.13 -13.04
C SER A 406 -13.67 10.89 -12.24
N GLY A 407 -12.37 10.62 -12.45
CA GLY A 407 -11.26 11.10 -11.63
C GLY A 407 -11.25 10.57 -10.18
N LEU A 408 -12.21 9.72 -9.79
CA LEU A 408 -12.33 9.16 -8.44
C LEU A 408 -11.40 7.95 -8.29
N ASP A 409 -10.59 7.91 -7.23
CA ASP A 409 -9.68 6.80 -6.97
C ASP A 409 -9.32 6.71 -5.49
N THR A 410 -9.32 5.50 -4.93
CA THR A 410 -8.89 5.23 -3.54
C THR A 410 -7.41 5.60 -3.32
N ALA A 411 -6.61 5.70 -4.41
CA ALA A 411 -5.27 6.26 -4.40
C ALA A 411 -5.18 7.65 -3.74
N VAL A 412 -6.24 8.47 -3.78
CA VAL A 412 -6.30 9.76 -3.07
C VAL A 412 -6.20 9.57 -1.55
N ILE A 413 -6.84 8.53 -1.00
CA ILE A 413 -6.78 8.19 0.42
C ILE A 413 -5.42 7.57 0.75
N LEU A 414 -4.96 6.61 -0.08
CA LEU A 414 -3.66 5.97 0.09
C LEU A 414 -2.51 6.99 0.08
N ALA A 415 -2.59 8.04 -0.75
CA ALA A 415 -1.61 9.12 -0.83
C ALA A 415 -1.38 9.79 0.53
N VAL A 416 -2.46 10.12 1.25
CA VAL A 416 -2.40 10.75 2.57
C VAL A 416 -1.85 9.81 3.62
N LEU A 417 -2.22 8.53 3.56
CA LEU A 417 -1.67 7.51 4.45
C LEU A 417 -0.17 7.27 4.18
N HIS A 418 0.25 7.34 2.92
CA HIS A 418 1.61 6.99 2.50
C HIS A 418 2.59 8.13 2.74
N ALA A 419 2.20 9.37 2.43
CA ALA A 419 2.86 10.59 2.88
C ALA A 419 2.80 10.81 4.42
N GLY A 420 1.72 10.34 5.05
CA GLY A 420 1.61 10.27 6.50
C GLY A 420 1.28 11.58 7.22
N ARG A 421 1.30 11.48 8.56
CA ARG A 421 0.63 12.40 9.50
C ARG A 421 1.30 13.76 9.66
N GLY A 422 2.50 13.93 9.13
CA GLY A 422 3.19 15.21 9.04
C GLY A 422 2.45 16.19 8.12
N THR A 423 1.79 15.68 7.08
CA THR A 423 1.08 16.47 6.07
C THR A 423 -0.16 17.19 6.62
N PRO A 424 -0.57 18.33 6.02
CA PRO A 424 -1.87 18.96 6.30
C PRO A 424 -3.05 18.13 5.75
N TRP A 425 -2.84 17.37 4.67
CA TRP A 425 -3.84 16.46 4.09
C TRP A 425 -4.31 15.37 5.07
N ALA A 426 -3.48 15.04 6.07
CA ALA A 426 -3.82 14.11 7.15
C ALA A 426 -4.58 14.76 8.33
N ARG A 427 -4.95 16.05 8.26
CA ARG A 427 -5.63 16.79 9.34
C ARG A 427 -6.91 17.45 8.86
N ILE A 428 -7.93 17.34 9.69
CA ILE A 428 -9.24 17.95 9.47
C ILE A 428 -9.44 19.16 10.41
N THR A 429 -8.72 19.16 11.54
CA THR A 429 -8.71 20.20 12.56
C THR A 429 -7.69 21.30 12.24
N THR A 430 -7.98 22.53 12.68
CA THR A 430 -7.22 23.72 12.29
C THR A 430 -7.20 24.78 13.41
N GLY A 431 -6.48 25.89 13.17
CA GLY A 431 -6.57 27.09 14.01
C GLY A 431 -7.93 27.77 13.90
N ILE A 432 -8.30 28.56 14.91
CA ILE A 432 -9.65 29.12 15.07
C ILE A 432 -10.12 29.97 13.86
N ASP A 433 -9.20 30.69 13.21
CA ASP A 433 -9.49 31.62 12.11
C ASP A 433 -9.85 30.90 10.79
N ALA A 434 -9.58 29.60 10.69
CA ALA A 434 -9.78 28.78 9.49
C ALA A 434 -11.25 28.48 9.14
N VAL A 435 -12.21 29.09 9.86
CA VAL A 435 -13.62 29.17 9.41
C VAL A 435 -13.76 30.19 8.28
N ALA A 436 -12.98 31.27 8.31
CA ALA A 436 -13.01 32.34 7.32
C ALA A 436 -12.04 32.09 6.15
N ASP A 437 -10.85 31.56 6.44
CA ASP A 437 -9.84 31.19 5.44
C ASP A 437 -9.26 29.78 5.73
N PRO A 438 -9.95 28.71 5.29
CA PRO A 438 -9.50 27.34 5.53
C PRO A 438 -8.24 27.01 4.70
N PRO A 439 -7.20 26.40 5.29
CA PRO A 439 -6.00 26.02 4.55
C PRO A 439 -6.35 25.07 3.41
N PHE A 440 -5.78 25.33 2.22
CA PHE A 440 -6.13 24.57 1.02
C PHE A 440 -5.87 23.06 1.18
N GLU A 441 -4.69 22.70 1.71
CA GLU A 441 -4.33 21.32 2.06
C GLU A 441 -5.03 20.94 3.39
N ASN A 442 -6.10 20.15 3.31
CA ASN A 442 -6.88 19.72 4.47
C ASN A 442 -7.63 18.41 4.15
N ALA A 443 -7.75 17.53 5.14
CA ALA A 443 -8.39 16.22 5.01
C ALA A 443 -9.87 16.28 4.57
N SER A 444 -10.57 17.42 4.74
CA SER A 444 -11.96 17.60 4.29
C SER A 444 -12.15 17.34 2.80
N LYS A 445 -11.16 17.68 1.96
CA LYS A 445 -11.19 17.40 0.51
C LYS A 445 -11.12 15.88 0.24
N VAL A 446 -10.25 15.19 0.96
CA VAL A 446 -10.01 13.75 0.85
C VAL A 446 -11.18 12.95 1.42
N LEU A 447 -11.80 13.43 2.50
CA LEU A 447 -13.03 12.87 3.07
C LEU A 447 -14.23 13.05 2.12
N SER A 448 -14.30 14.16 1.38
CA SER A 448 -15.30 14.35 0.33
C SER A 448 -15.13 13.35 -0.81
N THR A 449 -13.89 13.14 -1.30
CA THR A 449 -13.58 12.06 -2.26
C THR A 449 -13.96 10.68 -1.70
N LEU A 450 -13.68 10.39 -0.41
CA LEU A 450 -14.06 9.12 0.21
C LEU A 450 -15.59 8.94 0.30
N VAL A 451 -16.35 9.97 0.65
CA VAL A 451 -17.83 9.93 0.64
C VAL A 451 -18.35 9.65 -0.77
N GLU A 452 -17.77 10.27 -1.79
CA GLU A 452 -18.18 10.03 -3.18
C GLU A 452 -17.81 8.61 -3.64
N LEU A 453 -16.59 8.12 -3.35
CA LEU A 453 -16.19 6.72 -3.59
C LEU A 453 -17.12 5.73 -2.89
N MET A 454 -17.51 5.99 -1.63
CA MET A 454 -18.47 5.17 -0.90
C MET A 454 -19.85 5.16 -1.57
N ASP A 455 -20.34 6.32 -2.01
CA ASP A 455 -21.64 6.42 -2.67
C ASP A 455 -21.62 5.70 -4.03
N GLN A 456 -20.57 5.82 -4.85
CA GLN A 456 -20.41 5.07 -6.10
C GLN A 456 -20.26 3.55 -5.87
N PHE A 457 -19.32 3.12 -5.01
CA PHE A 457 -19.11 1.69 -4.74
C PHE A 457 -20.30 1.02 -4.03
N SER A 458 -21.20 1.78 -3.40
CA SER A 458 -22.49 1.26 -2.88
C SER A 458 -23.42 0.72 -3.98
N VAL A 459 -23.24 1.17 -5.23
CA VAL A 459 -23.99 0.72 -6.42
C VAL A 459 -23.15 -0.22 -7.29
N ARG A 460 -21.84 0.03 -7.43
CA ARG A 460 -20.92 -0.73 -8.30
C ARG A 460 -20.72 -2.20 -7.87
N TYR A 461 -20.85 -2.53 -6.58
CA TYR A 461 -20.64 -3.89 -6.05
C TYR A 461 -21.90 -4.45 -5.37
N PRO A 462 -22.47 -5.57 -5.86
CA PRO A 462 -23.67 -6.17 -5.25
C PRO A 462 -23.55 -6.48 -3.74
N LEU A 463 -22.36 -6.82 -3.23
CA LEU A 463 -22.17 -7.08 -1.80
C LEU A 463 -22.36 -5.86 -0.90
N ASN A 464 -22.39 -4.64 -1.47
CA ASN A 464 -22.63 -3.39 -0.76
C ASN A 464 -24.11 -3.02 -0.62
N ALA A 465 -25.02 -3.80 -1.22
CA ALA A 465 -26.45 -3.52 -1.26
C ALA A 465 -27.02 -3.21 0.14
N GLY A 466 -27.62 -2.03 0.29
CA GLY A 466 -28.26 -1.58 1.53
C GLY A 466 -27.32 -1.08 2.64
N ARG A 467 -26.03 -1.46 2.67
CA ARG A 467 -25.08 -1.07 3.73
C ARG A 467 -25.06 0.44 3.97
N ARG A 468 -24.92 1.20 2.88
CA ARG A 468 -24.88 2.66 2.89
C ARG A 468 -26.15 3.27 3.50
N ALA A 469 -27.33 2.74 3.14
CA ALA A 469 -28.61 3.22 3.65
C ALA A 469 -28.78 2.97 5.17
N ASN A 470 -28.12 1.93 5.70
CA ASN A 470 -28.06 1.63 7.14
C ASN A 470 -26.98 2.44 7.89
N GLY A 471 -26.27 3.36 7.22
CA GLY A 471 -25.15 4.11 7.82
C GLY A 471 -23.86 3.29 8.01
N GLN A 472 -23.74 2.15 7.32
CA GLN A 472 -22.57 1.26 7.38
C GLN A 472 -21.55 1.62 6.30
N ALA A 473 -20.32 1.10 6.46
CA ALA A 473 -19.29 1.16 5.45
C ALA A 473 -19.62 0.31 4.21
N VAL A 474 -18.83 0.47 3.16
CA VAL A 474 -18.91 -0.29 1.90
C VAL A 474 -17.51 -0.74 1.50
N ALA A 475 -17.40 -1.89 0.81
CA ALA A 475 -16.15 -2.34 0.22
C ALA A 475 -15.76 -1.41 -0.93
N LEU A 476 -14.45 -1.13 -1.07
CA LEU A 476 -13.91 -0.20 -2.08
C LEU A 476 -12.92 -0.94 -2.98
N GLY A 477 -12.93 -0.63 -4.28
CA GLY A 477 -11.89 -1.04 -5.22
C GLY A 477 -10.85 0.06 -5.43
N ARG A 478 -10.16 0.03 -6.56
CA ARG A 478 -9.21 1.08 -6.97
C ARG A 478 -9.96 2.36 -7.37
N TYR A 479 -10.68 2.31 -8.49
CA TYR A 479 -11.49 3.41 -9.03
C TYR A 479 -12.81 2.88 -9.64
N ASP A 480 -13.73 3.77 -10.04
CA ASP A 480 -15.09 3.35 -10.45
C ASP A 480 -15.11 2.69 -11.84
N GLU A 481 -14.33 3.19 -12.81
CA GLU A 481 -14.17 2.62 -14.15
C GLU A 481 -13.19 1.44 -14.24
N ASP A 482 -12.86 0.84 -13.10
CA ASP A 482 -11.95 -0.29 -13.05
C ASP A 482 -12.56 -1.52 -13.77
N VAL A 483 -11.70 -2.28 -14.44
CA VAL A 483 -12.03 -3.51 -15.16
C VAL A 483 -11.03 -4.64 -14.88
N TYR A 484 -9.99 -4.41 -14.07
CA TYR A 484 -9.08 -5.49 -13.70
C TYR A 484 -9.75 -6.41 -12.68
N ASP A 485 -9.83 -7.70 -13.01
CA ASP A 485 -10.47 -8.72 -12.19
C ASP A 485 -9.47 -9.53 -11.32
N GLY A 486 -8.19 -9.13 -11.32
CA GLY A 486 -7.10 -9.83 -10.62
C GLY A 486 -6.32 -10.80 -11.51
N VAL A 487 -6.77 -11.05 -12.74
CA VAL A 487 -6.01 -11.76 -13.78
C VAL A 487 -6.15 -11.07 -15.14
N HIS A 488 -7.38 -10.72 -15.53
CA HIS A 488 -7.72 -10.15 -16.83
C HIS A 488 -8.46 -8.82 -16.71
N MET A 489 -8.70 -8.17 -17.86
CA MET A 489 -9.48 -6.94 -17.97
C MET A 489 -10.93 -7.26 -18.33
N SER A 490 -11.75 -7.62 -17.33
CA SER A 490 -13.19 -7.87 -17.49
C SER A 490 -14.08 -6.99 -16.60
N VAL A 491 -13.89 -6.94 -15.28
CA VAL A 491 -14.73 -6.17 -14.36
C VAL A 491 -14.07 -5.89 -13.01
N ALA A 492 -14.27 -4.70 -12.45
CA ALA A 492 -13.78 -4.34 -11.11
C ALA A 492 -14.29 -5.26 -10.00
N HIS A 493 -13.39 -5.60 -9.08
CA HIS A 493 -13.70 -6.14 -7.76
C HIS A 493 -13.23 -5.20 -6.63
N PRO A 494 -13.77 -5.30 -5.41
CA PRO A 494 -13.25 -4.61 -4.24
C PRO A 494 -11.90 -5.20 -3.78
N TRP A 495 -11.07 -4.33 -3.21
CA TRP A 495 -9.70 -4.62 -2.78
C TRP A 495 -9.60 -4.52 -1.25
N TYR A 496 -8.83 -5.42 -0.63
CA TYR A 496 -8.63 -5.39 0.83
C TYR A 496 -7.89 -4.13 1.27
N LEU A 497 -6.78 -3.77 0.61
CA LEU A 497 -5.99 -2.58 0.95
C LEU A 497 -6.76 -1.26 0.74
N CYS A 498 -7.67 -1.19 -0.22
CA CYS A 498 -8.54 -0.02 -0.43
C CYS A 498 -9.59 0.11 0.69
N THR A 499 -10.24 -1.00 1.04
CA THR A 499 -11.23 -1.08 2.13
C THR A 499 -10.59 -0.77 3.49
N LEU A 500 -9.37 -1.27 3.74
CA LEU A 500 -8.58 -0.99 4.95
C LEU A 500 -8.01 0.44 4.98
N GLY A 501 -7.62 1.00 3.82
CA GLY A 501 -7.16 2.38 3.70
C GLY A 501 -8.22 3.40 4.09
N ALA A 502 -9.48 3.18 3.69
CA ALA A 502 -10.59 4.01 4.16
C ALA A 502 -10.79 3.94 5.68
N ALA A 503 -10.71 2.74 6.26
CA ALA A 503 -10.77 2.54 7.71
C ALA A 503 -9.63 3.29 8.43
N GLU A 504 -8.38 3.10 8.00
CA GLU A 504 -7.21 3.76 8.56
C GLU A 504 -7.32 5.29 8.47
N PHE A 505 -7.84 5.82 7.36
CA PHE A 505 -8.08 7.25 7.22
C PHE A 505 -9.14 7.78 8.20
N LEU A 506 -10.27 7.09 8.38
CA LEU A 506 -11.27 7.50 9.39
C LEU A 506 -10.70 7.47 10.82
N PHE A 507 -9.90 6.46 11.16
CA PHE A 507 -9.21 6.42 12.46
C PHE A 507 -8.17 7.54 12.59
N LEU A 508 -7.46 7.90 11.52
CA LEU A 508 -6.55 9.04 11.47
C LEU A 508 -7.26 10.38 11.75
N LEU A 509 -8.47 10.57 11.23
CA LEU A 509 -9.31 11.73 11.56
C LEU A 509 -9.72 11.72 13.03
N VAL A 510 -10.05 10.56 13.61
CA VAL A 510 -10.33 10.43 15.06
C VAL A 510 -9.09 10.73 15.90
N SER A 511 -7.88 10.35 15.48
CA SER A 511 -6.64 10.73 16.15
C SER A 511 -6.39 12.24 16.13
N ASP A 512 -6.70 12.93 15.03
CA ASP A 512 -6.61 14.39 14.90
C ASP A 512 -7.65 15.10 15.79
N LEU A 513 -8.93 14.71 15.69
CA LEU A 513 -10.01 15.21 16.55
C LEU A 513 -9.70 15.01 18.04
N THR A 514 -9.31 13.80 18.44
CA THR A 514 -9.00 13.50 19.85
C THR A 514 -7.71 14.19 20.32
N ALA A 515 -6.85 14.70 19.44
CA ALA A 515 -5.70 15.52 19.83
C ALA A 515 -6.10 16.96 20.24
N MET A 516 -7.18 17.52 19.68
CA MET A 516 -7.72 18.83 20.07
C MET A 516 -7.95 18.92 21.58
N THR A 517 -8.49 17.85 22.17
CA THR A 517 -8.83 17.72 23.60
C THR A 517 -7.62 17.85 24.55
N ARG A 518 -6.40 17.86 24.00
CA ARG A 518 -5.13 17.87 24.73
C ARG A 518 -4.28 19.12 24.45
N SER A 519 -4.80 20.07 23.66
CA SER A 519 -4.08 21.30 23.28
C SER A 519 -4.31 22.41 24.32
N PRO A 520 -3.26 22.98 24.95
CA PRO A 520 -3.44 23.99 25.99
C PRO A 520 -3.73 25.40 25.46
N THR A 521 -3.20 25.77 24.28
CA THR A 521 -3.35 27.10 23.66
C THR A 521 -2.96 27.08 22.17
N PRO A 522 -3.59 27.92 21.31
CA PRO A 522 -4.98 28.40 21.38
C PRO A 522 -5.98 27.25 21.17
N PRO A 523 -7.31 27.45 21.23
CA PRO A 523 -8.27 26.39 20.92
C PRO A 523 -8.16 25.97 19.45
N THR A 524 -7.65 24.75 19.21
CA THR A 524 -7.84 24.03 17.95
C THR A 524 -9.32 23.66 17.84
N MET A 525 -9.93 23.99 16.70
CA MET A 525 -11.36 23.77 16.45
C MET A 525 -11.55 22.96 15.17
N LEU A 526 -12.75 22.40 14.98
CA LEU A 526 -13.16 21.80 13.72
C LEU A 526 -14.04 22.80 12.95
N PRO A 527 -13.54 23.47 11.89
CA PRO A 527 -14.31 24.48 11.16
C PRO A 527 -15.36 23.79 10.28
N LEU A 528 -16.65 24.03 10.56
CA LEU A 528 -17.76 23.45 9.82
C LEU A 528 -18.02 24.23 8.52
N THR A 529 -17.02 24.25 7.64
CA THR A 529 -17.10 24.81 6.29
C THR A 529 -18.23 24.15 5.49
N PRO A 530 -18.74 24.75 4.40
CA PRO A 530 -19.83 24.18 3.62
C PRO A 530 -19.49 22.79 3.07
N LEU A 531 -18.24 22.59 2.64
CA LEU A 531 -17.71 21.29 2.23
C LEU A 531 -17.71 20.29 3.40
N LEU A 532 -17.08 20.62 4.54
CA LEU A 532 -16.96 19.66 5.63
C LEU A 532 -18.33 19.31 6.25
N HIS A 533 -19.20 20.30 6.47
CA HIS A 533 -20.52 20.07 7.03
C HIS A 533 -21.36 19.18 6.11
N SER A 534 -21.40 19.44 4.80
CA SER A 534 -22.15 18.61 3.85
C SER A 534 -21.55 17.21 3.71
N THR A 535 -20.21 17.09 3.68
CA THR A 535 -19.48 15.82 3.68
C THR A 535 -19.83 14.97 4.91
N LEU A 536 -19.73 15.53 6.12
CA LEU A 536 -20.06 14.81 7.36
C LEU A 536 -21.56 14.48 7.47
N THR A 537 -22.44 15.36 6.97
CA THR A 537 -23.90 15.09 6.93
C THR A 537 -24.24 13.97 5.95
N ARG A 538 -23.58 13.91 4.78
CA ARG A 538 -23.65 12.77 3.86
C ARG A 538 -23.13 11.50 4.53
N LEU A 539 -21.94 11.54 5.14
CA LEU A 539 -21.27 10.37 5.71
C LEU A 539 -22.03 9.77 6.90
N LEU A 540 -22.56 10.61 7.79
CA LEU A 540 -23.16 10.24 9.08
C LEU A 540 -24.61 10.76 9.20
N PRO A 541 -25.55 10.28 8.36
CA PRO A 541 -26.90 10.84 8.26
C PRO A 541 -27.76 10.65 9.53
N THR A 542 -27.36 9.73 10.41
CA THR A 542 -28.03 9.41 11.68
C THR A 542 -27.34 10.03 12.90
N LEU A 543 -26.42 10.99 12.71
CA LEU A 543 -25.67 11.62 13.79
C LEU A 543 -26.60 12.34 14.79
N SER A 544 -26.48 12.00 16.08
CA SER A 544 -27.29 12.58 17.14
C SER A 544 -26.46 12.93 18.38
N PRO A 545 -26.48 14.18 18.87
CA PRO A 545 -27.11 15.35 18.24
C PRO A 545 -26.45 15.71 16.90
N PRO A 546 -27.17 16.41 16.00
CA PRO A 546 -26.64 16.83 14.71
C PRO A 546 -25.51 17.87 14.86
N LEU A 547 -24.78 18.12 13.77
CA LEU A 547 -23.75 19.16 13.72
C LEU A 547 -24.34 20.56 13.96
N PRO A 548 -23.60 21.46 14.64
CA PRO A 548 -23.85 22.90 14.60
C PRO A 548 -23.82 23.46 13.17
N ALA A 549 -24.41 24.65 12.98
CA ALA A 549 -24.64 25.24 11.67
C ALA A 549 -23.37 25.40 10.79
N VAL A 550 -23.56 25.39 9.48
CA VAL A 550 -22.53 25.72 8.48
C VAL A 550 -21.88 27.08 8.78
N ASN A 551 -20.57 27.19 8.54
CA ASN A 551 -19.73 28.35 8.87
C ASN A 551 -19.61 28.64 10.37
N SER A 552 -19.78 27.62 11.22
CA SER A 552 -19.42 27.65 12.65
C SER A 552 -18.17 26.81 12.93
N ALA A 553 -17.82 26.65 14.21
CA ALA A 553 -16.69 25.83 14.65
C ALA A 553 -17.12 24.90 15.79
N LEU A 554 -16.91 23.59 15.62
CA LEU A 554 -17.26 22.59 16.62
C LEU A 554 -16.17 22.46 17.68
N SER A 555 -16.56 22.64 18.95
CA SER A 555 -15.68 22.55 20.13
C SER A 555 -15.56 21.12 20.65
N PRO A 556 -14.41 20.70 21.20
CA PRO A 556 -14.29 19.46 21.98
C PRO A 556 -15.26 19.33 23.16
N SER A 557 -15.83 20.45 23.64
CA SER A 557 -16.84 20.49 24.71
C SER A 557 -18.28 20.30 24.24
N ASP A 558 -18.53 20.29 22.93
CA ASP A 558 -19.87 20.20 22.36
C ASP A 558 -20.38 18.73 22.34
N PRO A 559 -21.62 18.44 22.75
CA PRO A 559 -22.19 17.10 22.66
C PRO A 559 -22.09 16.43 21.26
N ALA A 560 -22.20 17.21 20.17
CA ALA A 560 -22.06 16.72 18.81
C ALA A 560 -20.62 16.27 18.48
N PHE A 561 -19.61 16.82 19.15
CA PHE A 561 -18.21 16.38 18.99
C PHE A 561 -17.99 14.95 19.50
N LYS A 562 -18.60 14.62 20.64
CA LYS A 562 -18.58 13.25 21.17
C LYS A 562 -19.34 12.27 20.26
N ALA A 563 -20.49 12.69 19.74
CA ALA A 563 -21.25 11.89 18.77
C ALA A 563 -20.43 11.64 17.49
N LEU A 564 -19.80 12.68 16.93
CA LEU A 564 -18.97 12.61 15.73
C LEU A 564 -17.80 11.62 15.90
N VAL A 565 -17.06 11.71 17.00
CA VAL A 565 -15.94 10.79 17.30
C VAL A 565 -16.43 9.34 17.47
N CYS A 566 -17.56 9.10 18.14
CA CYS A 566 -18.14 7.76 18.25
C CYS A 566 -18.58 7.21 16.89
N ALA A 567 -19.20 8.04 16.06
CA ALA A 567 -19.73 7.64 14.75
C ALA A 567 -18.60 7.34 13.75
N LEU A 568 -17.53 8.14 13.71
CA LEU A 568 -16.35 7.87 12.89
C LEU A 568 -15.61 6.59 13.32
N LEU A 569 -15.47 6.33 14.62
CA LEU A 569 -14.94 5.05 15.13
C LEU A 569 -15.81 3.86 14.68
N THR A 570 -17.13 3.98 14.83
CA THR A 570 -18.09 2.92 14.45
C THR A 570 -18.06 2.64 12.95
N LEU A 571 -17.88 3.68 12.12
CA LEU A 571 -17.78 3.53 10.67
C LEU A 571 -16.44 2.90 10.25
N GLY A 572 -15.32 3.28 10.88
CA GLY A 572 -14.03 2.60 10.69
C GLY A 572 -14.09 1.12 11.05
N ASP A 573 -14.71 0.77 12.18
CA ASP A 573 -14.96 -0.62 12.58
C ASP A 573 -15.86 -1.37 11.59
N SER A 574 -16.81 -0.68 10.94
CA SER A 574 -17.64 -1.25 9.87
C SER A 574 -16.84 -1.58 8.60
N PHE A 575 -15.72 -0.90 8.31
CA PHE A 575 -14.84 -1.28 7.19
C PHE A 575 -14.02 -2.53 7.55
N ILE A 576 -13.51 -2.64 8.79
CA ILE A 576 -12.83 -3.86 9.26
C ILE A 576 -13.80 -5.04 9.29
N SER A 577 -15.08 -4.80 9.64
CA SER A 577 -16.14 -5.82 9.60
C SER A 577 -16.40 -6.37 8.19
N ILE A 578 -16.20 -5.58 7.14
CA ILE A 578 -16.29 -6.05 5.74
C ILE A 578 -15.10 -6.97 5.41
N VAL A 579 -13.89 -6.65 5.89
CA VAL A 579 -12.75 -7.57 5.78
C VAL A 579 -13.03 -8.85 6.56
N GLN A 580 -13.65 -8.80 7.74
CA GLN A 580 -14.08 -10.00 8.47
C GLN A 580 -15.09 -10.84 7.68
N GLU A 581 -16.05 -10.19 7.01
CA GLU A 581 -17.13 -10.85 6.27
C GLU A 581 -16.62 -11.62 5.04
N PHE A 582 -15.58 -11.09 4.39
CA PHE A 582 -15.04 -11.63 3.12
C PHE A 582 -13.59 -12.17 3.23
N VAL A 583 -13.04 -12.35 4.43
CA VAL A 583 -11.69 -12.91 4.62
C VAL A 583 -11.58 -14.34 4.06
N GLY A 584 -10.43 -14.65 3.46
CA GLY A 584 -10.09 -16.01 3.04
C GLY A 584 -10.04 -17.00 4.20
N GLN A 585 -10.00 -18.30 3.87
CA GLN A 585 -9.81 -19.35 4.87
C GLN A 585 -8.53 -19.12 5.66
N GLY A 586 -8.50 -19.52 6.94
CA GLY A 586 -7.34 -19.32 7.84
C GLY A 586 -7.00 -17.87 8.20
N GLY A 587 -7.52 -16.88 7.46
CA GLY A 587 -7.15 -15.46 7.55
C GLY A 587 -6.53 -14.90 6.26
N HIS A 588 -6.44 -15.67 5.18
CA HIS A 588 -5.76 -15.24 3.95
C HIS A 588 -6.38 -13.97 3.34
N LEU A 589 -5.53 -12.97 3.05
CA LEU A 589 -5.87 -11.75 2.33
C LEU A 589 -5.16 -11.75 0.96
N SER A 590 -5.94 -11.99 -0.09
CA SER A 590 -5.52 -11.79 -1.49
C SER A 590 -5.37 -10.29 -1.80
N GLU A 591 -5.17 -9.96 -3.07
CA GLU A 591 -5.34 -8.60 -3.59
C GLU A 591 -6.82 -8.14 -3.51
N GLN A 592 -7.72 -8.96 -4.07
CA GLN A 592 -9.13 -8.62 -4.30
C GLN A 592 -10.06 -9.65 -3.63
N PHE A 593 -11.38 -9.39 -3.64
CA PHE A 593 -12.39 -10.38 -3.27
C PHE A 593 -13.65 -10.33 -4.15
N GLU A 594 -14.42 -11.42 -4.18
CA GLU A 594 -15.58 -11.59 -5.04
C GLU A 594 -16.65 -10.50 -4.82
N ARG A 595 -16.95 -9.71 -5.87
CA ARG A 595 -17.71 -8.43 -5.81
C ARG A 595 -19.18 -8.52 -5.41
N ASP A 596 -19.74 -9.73 -5.38
CA ASP A 596 -21.07 -10.06 -4.89
C ASP A 596 -21.06 -10.88 -3.59
N GLY A 597 -19.87 -11.13 -3.01
CA GLY A 597 -19.71 -11.86 -1.76
C GLY A 597 -19.85 -13.39 -1.89
N VAL A 598 -19.92 -13.92 -3.12
CA VAL A 598 -20.09 -15.36 -3.37
C VAL A 598 -18.73 -16.00 -3.66
N PRO A 599 -18.24 -16.97 -2.85
CA PRO A 599 -17.04 -17.72 -3.17
C PRO A 599 -17.17 -18.49 -4.49
N ARG A 600 -16.10 -18.48 -5.30
CA ARG A 600 -16.03 -19.14 -6.61
C ARG A 600 -14.76 -19.99 -6.71
N GLY A 601 -14.81 -21.08 -7.44
CA GLY A 601 -13.57 -21.70 -7.95
C GLY A 601 -12.98 -20.86 -9.08
N SER A 602 -11.80 -21.26 -9.58
CA SER A 602 -11.36 -20.80 -10.90
C SER A 602 -12.31 -21.38 -11.94
N GLU A 603 -12.75 -20.58 -12.90
CA GLU A 603 -13.05 -21.17 -14.20
C GLU A 603 -11.70 -21.51 -14.88
N PRO A 604 -11.61 -22.56 -15.73
CA PRO A 604 -10.34 -22.89 -16.38
C PRO A 604 -9.93 -21.77 -17.35
N HIS A 605 -8.79 -21.12 -17.07
CA HIS A 605 -8.20 -20.15 -17.99
C HIS A 605 -7.58 -20.88 -19.20
N GLU A 606 -7.09 -20.12 -20.19
CA GLU A 606 -6.43 -20.71 -21.36
C GLU A 606 -5.24 -21.61 -20.93
N GLY A 607 -5.11 -22.76 -21.60
CA GLY A 607 -4.17 -23.82 -21.20
C GLY A 607 -4.64 -24.69 -20.01
N GLY A 608 -5.76 -24.39 -19.37
CA GLY A 608 -6.27 -25.13 -18.19
C GLY A 608 -5.60 -24.72 -16.88
N LEU A 609 -5.06 -23.51 -16.81
CA LEU A 609 -4.46 -22.95 -15.60
C LEU A 609 -5.53 -22.45 -14.61
N ILE A 610 -5.20 -22.48 -13.33
CA ILE A 610 -6.06 -22.13 -12.18
C ILE A 610 -5.57 -20.81 -11.57
N GLU A 611 -6.48 -19.86 -11.35
CA GLU A 611 -6.23 -18.61 -10.61
C GLU A 611 -5.65 -18.91 -9.20
N ASP A 612 -4.56 -18.26 -8.82
CA ASP A 612 -3.78 -18.66 -7.64
C ASP A 612 -4.53 -18.52 -6.31
N SER A 613 -5.43 -17.53 -6.19
CA SER A 613 -6.35 -17.39 -5.04
C SER A 613 -7.34 -18.54 -4.87
N LYS A 614 -7.51 -19.38 -5.90
CA LYS A 614 -8.50 -20.47 -6.00
C LYS A 614 -7.87 -21.87 -5.88
N ARG A 615 -6.58 -21.96 -5.56
CA ARG A 615 -5.83 -23.23 -5.44
C ARG A 615 -5.90 -23.81 -4.03
N ASP A 616 -6.01 -25.13 -3.95
CA ASP A 616 -5.97 -25.85 -2.68
C ASP A 616 -4.51 -26.03 -2.22
N TYR A 617 -4.03 -25.09 -1.41
CA TYR A 617 -2.74 -25.18 -0.74
C TYR A 617 -2.77 -26.01 0.56
N SER A 618 -3.92 -26.56 0.97
CA SER A 618 -4.07 -27.26 2.26
C SER A 618 -3.60 -28.73 2.27
N ASP A 619 -3.35 -29.33 1.10
CA ASP A 619 -2.98 -30.74 0.97
C ASP A 619 -1.49 -31.01 0.71
N GLY A 620 -0.69 -29.95 0.58
CA GLY A 620 0.75 -30.02 0.32
C GLY A 620 1.16 -30.33 -1.13
N LYS A 621 0.24 -30.43 -2.09
CA LYS A 621 0.55 -30.69 -3.52
C LYS A 621 0.61 -29.42 -4.37
N ASN A 622 1.39 -28.43 -3.92
CA ASN A 622 1.74 -27.22 -4.70
C ASN A 622 0.56 -26.47 -5.38
N GLY A 623 -0.66 -26.57 -4.85
CA GLY A 623 -1.84 -25.94 -5.44
C GLY A 623 -2.37 -26.61 -6.71
N GLU A 624 -2.20 -27.93 -6.87
CA GLU A 624 -2.79 -28.73 -7.97
C GLU A 624 -4.32 -28.92 -7.84
N GLY A 625 -4.92 -28.62 -6.67
CA GLY A 625 -6.36 -28.74 -6.44
C GLY A 625 -7.13 -27.42 -6.63
N GLU A 626 -8.42 -27.51 -6.95
CA GLU A 626 -9.34 -26.36 -7.08
C GLU A 626 -10.22 -26.21 -5.82
N VAL A 627 -10.34 -25.00 -5.27
CA VAL A 627 -11.27 -24.66 -4.17
C VAL A 627 -12.21 -23.51 -4.54
N GLU A 628 -13.45 -23.55 -4.03
CA GLU A 628 -14.27 -22.33 -3.94
C GLU A 628 -13.63 -21.36 -2.94
N ALA A 629 -13.20 -20.18 -3.39
CA ALA A 629 -12.57 -19.15 -2.57
C ALA A 629 -13.19 -17.76 -2.81
N ILE A 630 -13.19 -16.95 -1.75
CA ILE A 630 -13.71 -15.57 -1.73
C ILE A 630 -12.67 -14.52 -2.14
N GLY A 631 -11.37 -14.80 -1.90
CA GLY A 631 -10.27 -14.00 -2.42
C GLY A 631 -10.18 -14.11 -3.94
N ARG A 632 -9.53 -13.11 -4.57
CA ARG A 632 -9.37 -12.99 -6.01
C ARG A 632 -8.05 -12.27 -6.36
N GLY A 633 -7.48 -12.60 -7.52
CA GLY A 633 -6.18 -12.10 -7.99
C GLY A 633 -5.01 -12.73 -7.24
N ALA A 634 -3.94 -11.97 -7.04
CA ALA A 634 -2.76 -12.45 -6.31
C ALA A 634 -3.14 -12.91 -4.89
N THR A 635 -2.75 -14.12 -4.50
CA THR A 635 -2.97 -14.64 -3.15
C THR A 635 -1.98 -14.03 -2.16
N ASP A 636 -2.31 -13.99 -0.87
CA ASP A 636 -1.41 -13.50 0.19
C ASP A 636 -0.68 -12.18 -0.16
N LEU A 637 -1.39 -11.14 -0.62
CA LEU A 637 -0.74 -9.91 -1.08
C LEU A 637 -0.08 -9.16 0.10
N SER A 638 1.23 -8.91 0.00
CA SER A 638 2.03 -8.24 1.04
C SER A 638 1.45 -6.88 1.45
N TRP A 639 0.98 -6.08 0.48
CA TRP A 639 0.36 -4.79 0.77
C TRP A 639 -1.01 -4.93 1.45
N SER A 640 -1.82 -5.96 1.16
CA SER A 640 -3.07 -6.23 1.91
C SER A 640 -2.79 -6.50 3.40
N TYR A 641 -1.72 -7.22 3.72
CA TYR A 641 -1.30 -7.43 5.11
C TYR A 641 -0.68 -6.18 5.76
N ALA A 642 0.14 -5.44 5.03
CA ALA A 642 0.68 -4.16 5.50
C ALA A 642 -0.45 -3.17 5.84
N ALA A 643 -1.47 -3.06 4.97
CA ALA A 643 -2.64 -2.23 5.18
C ALA A 643 -3.51 -2.70 6.36
N TRP A 644 -3.63 -4.01 6.60
CA TRP A 644 -4.28 -4.53 7.81
C TRP A 644 -3.54 -4.04 9.06
N ILE A 645 -2.22 -4.23 9.11
CA ILE A 645 -1.42 -3.89 10.29
C ILE A 645 -1.48 -2.38 10.55
N THR A 646 -1.29 -1.52 9.54
CA THR A 646 -1.32 -0.06 9.73
C THR A 646 -2.71 0.45 10.10
N CYS A 647 -3.78 -0.15 9.55
CA CYS A 647 -5.15 0.15 9.93
C CYS A 647 -5.41 -0.15 11.41
N LEU A 648 -5.04 -1.35 11.88
CA LEU A 648 -5.31 -1.76 13.27
C LEU A 648 -4.41 -1.05 14.28
N ASP A 649 -3.16 -0.78 13.93
CA ASP A 649 -2.24 0.02 14.73
C ASP A 649 -2.73 1.49 14.82
N GLU A 650 -3.48 2.00 13.84
CA GLU A 650 -4.15 3.30 13.94
C GLU A 650 -5.50 3.27 14.65
N ARG A 651 -6.32 2.23 14.46
CA ARG A 651 -7.51 1.98 15.29
C ARG A 651 -7.17 2.03 16.77
N GLN A 652 -6.08 1.38 17.19
CA GLN A 652 -5.63 1.38 18.58
C GLN A 652 -5.29 2.79 19.08
N ARG A 653 -4.55 3.60 18.30
CA ARG A 653 -4.22 4.99 18.65
C ARG A 653 -5.49 5.87 18.71
N ALA A 654 -6.43 5.70 17.80
CA ALA A 654 -7.70 6.42 17.73
C ALA A 654 -8.62 6.08 18.93
N VAL A 655 -8.84 4.80 19.22
CA VAL A 655 -9.64 4.31 20.35
C VAL A 655 -9.08 4.82 21.68
N ILE A 656 -7.79 4.61 21.95
CA ILE A 656 -7.16 5.07 23.20
C ILE A 656 -7.12 6.61 23.26
N GLY A 657 -7.03 7.29 22.11
CA GLY A 657 -7.20 8.73 21.99
C GLY A 657 -8.58 9.22 22.44
N ALA A 658 -9.65 8.53 22.04
CA ALA A 658 -11.02 8.83 22.41
C ALA A 658 -11.34 8.46 23.87
N GLU A 659 -10.84 7.33 24.37
CA GLU A 659 -10.98 6.94 25.78
C GLU A 659 -10.33 7.95 26.72
N ARG A 660 -9.10 8.37 26.42
CA ARG A 660 -8.35 9.38 27.21
C ARG A 660 -9.01 10.76 27.20
N ALA A 661 -9.78 11.06 26.13
CA ALA A 661 -10.59 12.27 26.03
C ALA A 661 -11.98 12.14 26.69
N GLY A 662 -12.35 10.96 27.22
CA GLY A 662 -13.68 10.70 27.76
C GLY A 662 -14.79 10.61 26.71
N LEU A 663 -14.43 10.46 25.43
CA LEU A 663 -15.35 10.49 24.29
C LEU A 663 -15.99 9.14 23.97
N THR A 664 -15.49 8.02 24.51
CA THR A 664 -16.15 6.71 24.37
C THR A 664 -17.40 6.57 25.26
N THR A 665 -18.26 5.59 24.95
CA THR A 665 -19.40 5.22 25.81
C THR A 665 -18.95 4.26 26.92
N ALA A 666 -19.75 4.14 28.00
CA ALA A 666 -19.37 3.35 29.18
C ALA A 666 -19.12 1.85 28.87
N ALA A 667 -19.68 1.32 27.79
CA ALA A 667 -19.50 -0.07 27.35
C ALA A 667 -18.07 -0.39 26.87
N GLY A 668 -17.30 0.60 26.41
CA GLY A 668 -15.93 0.37 25.92
C GLY A 668 -14.90 0.05 27.02
N LYS A 669 -15.14 0.53 28.26
CA LYS A 669 -14.19 0.57 29.38
C LYS A 669 -13.63 -0.77 29.88
N GLY A 670 -14.07 -1.92 29.33
CA GLY A 670 -13.83 -3.24 29.90
C GLY A 670 -13.43 -4.35 28.92
N LYS A 671 -13.12 -4.06 27.64
CA LYS A 671 -12.72 -5.11 26.67
C LYS A 671 -11.46 -4.81 25.86
N ALA A 672 -11.32 -3.62 25.27
CA ALA A 672 -10.21 -3.31 24.35
C ALA A 672 -8.80 -3.40 24.98
N VAL A 673 -8.68 -3.23 26.30
CA VAL A 673 -7.39 -3.21 27.03
C VAL A 673 -7.00 -4.59 27.61
N ALA A 674 -7.87 -5.60 27.49
CA ALA A 674 -7.68 -6.92 28.12
C ALA A 674 -7.44 -8.07 27.13
N ALA A 675 -7.42 -7.79 25.82
CA ALA A 675 -7.37 -8.79 24.75
C ALA A 675 -6.21 -8.60 23.74
N LEU A 676 -5.34 -7.61 23.95
CA LEU A 676 -4.17 -7.27 23.13
C LEU A 676 -3.01 -6.80 24.01
#